data_AF-A0A5D0RCB1-F1
#
_entry.id   AF-A0A5D0RCB1-F1
#
_cell.length_a   1.000
_cell.length_b   1.000
_cell.length_c   1.000
_cell.angle_alpha   90.00
_cell.angle_beta   90.00
_cell.angle_gamma   90.00
#
_symmetry.space_group_name_H-M   'P 1'
#
loop_
_entity.id
_entity.type
_entity.pdbx_description
1 polymer ?
#
loop_
_entity_poly.entity_id
_entity_poly.type
_entity_poly.pdbx_seq_one_letter_code
_entity_poly.pdbx_strand_id
1 'polypeptide(L)'
;MIKNLFILSLILLCFSSGMAQNPEFDFVEKAYLDYFKLRPETIYTQINKTKYLNLEELWFKSYIYNTHTQKPYLTTSNVYASIYDVDGHLMDKQIYYAEDGVTHGSFSLKEKYEPGIYFLKISTNWMKNFNEPYYSLDQFEILGDSSSSEYTEETTEKHDFQLLPEGGHLLLNATNSIGFKAMDVNGNPLLITSGKVLDSQKNTVSTFKSNEFGIGKFSLLISENQTYSVEATLEDESIINQIIPKADVIGLTMSVNTLNQNTVFISIKTNTKTLPYLLDKSYNLLIHRDGLLKKIDIKFKAETLEYTIAVPKQDLYSGMNILTVFNEKNQAVLERLIFHKTENLIEDISFLGKDVGYDSTQIRLITNKSNTLKKSISVSVLPALTGAYNTNNTITSGFLLKPYIKGPIENPNAYFLNSDRKTDYNLDLLLITQGWSRYEWRNIFYSPQIAKYNFEAGFQLQGKINNADAEDYKEVVLFSAKNELMLTSDVKDSYFSFENLSLMNNSIVSLSAKTKKGKLINPQVYYNIYPNFVLDSIETKNVLKQPVKITGKNESFIYDDSITELDTIMLSVKKYEKKEKFMATGGVNNRAIDLQIMYSFSTRIIDVIRSNGFDVMESGIEVKILSRRGTNLQGQLRPQIYLDGMVVSDQLDLIQNLTVGEVEELYVAKTGYGMDGAGGTINIFRKVGGNSNRKFKGNFNSNEIKLGYSEPKSYYSPLYNTSKREVFSKLGVLNWIPNVSANSNGEYIFKVPNYFYDAINLYIEGMTEDGRLISKVETIQLK
;
A
#
# COMPACT_ATOMS: atom_id res chain seq x y z
N MET A 1 -39.37 -61.59 -9.60
CA MET A 1 -38.03 -61.19 -10.09
C MET A 1 -38.07 -60.07 -11.12
N ILE A 2 -38.96 -60.12 -12.12
CA ILE A 2 -39.00 -59.13 -13.23
C ILE A 2 -39.39 -57.69 -12.79
N LYS A 3 -40.28 -57.53 -11.79
CA LYS A 3 -40.63 -56.19 -11.26
C LYS A 3 -39.49 -55.49 -10.50
N ASN A 4 -38.61 -56.24 -9.84
CA ASN A 4 -37.47 -55.65 -9.11
C ASN A 4 -36.33 -55.25 -10.05
N LEU A 5 -36.20 -55.91 -11.21
CA LEU A 5 -35.23 -55.51 -12.24
C LEU A 5 -35.61 -54.18 -12.90
N PHE A 6 -36.91 -53.92 -13.07
CA PHE A 6 -37.39 -52.68 -13.68
C PHE A 6 -37.20 -51.47 -12.78
N ILE A 7 -37.40 -51.63 -11.47
CA ILE A 7 -37.15 -50.57 -10.48
C ILE A 7 -35.64 -50.29 -10.34
N LEU A 8 -34.79 -51.32 -10.41
CA LEU A 8 -33.33 -51.14 -10.38
C LEU A 8 -32.81 -50.44 -11.66
N SER A 9 -33.42 -50.73 -12.82
CA SER A 9 -33.13 -50.05 -14.09
C SER A 9 -33.56 -48.58 -14.08
N LEU A 10 -34.72 -48.27 -13.49
CA LEU A 10 -35.21 -46.89 -13.38
C LEU A 10 -34.37 -46.04 -12.41
N ILE A 11 -33.87 -46.66 -11.33
CA ILE A 11 -32.97 -46.00 -10.38
C ILE A 11 -31.59 -45.74 -11.01
N LEU A 12 -31.04 -46.68 -11.81
CA LEU A 12 -29.78 -46.45 -12.52
C LEU A 12 -29.85 -45.35 -13.59
N LEU A 13 -31.01 -45.17 -14.24
CA LEU A 13 -31.23 -44.11 -15.23
C LEU A 13 -31.36 -42.70 -14.60
N CYS A 14 -31.70 -42.60 -13.31
CA CYS A 14 -31.70 -41.34 -12.58
C CYS A 14 -30.32 -40.94 -12.03
N PHE A 15 -29.34 -41.84 -11.98
CA PHE A 15 -27.97 -41.52 -11.57
C PHE A 15 -27.05 -41.07 -12.72
N SER A 16 -27.48 -41.15 -13.98
CA SER A 16 -26.68 -40.77 -15.15
C SER A 16 -26.88 -39.32 -15.65
N SER A 17 -27.77 -38.54 -15.03
CA SER A 17 -28.06 -37.14 -15.42
C SER A 17 -27.44 -36.10 -14.48
N GLY A 18 -26.27 -36.40 -13.91
CA GLY A 18 -25.56 -35.55 -12.95
C GLY A 18 -24.09 -35.27 -13.26
N MET A 19 -23.58 -35.61 -14.44
CA MET A 19 -22.29 -35.07 -14.89
C MET A 19 -22.55 -33.68 -15.49
N ALA A 20 -22.48 -32.67 -14.63
CA ALA A 20 -22.31 -31.29 -15.07
C ALA A 20 -21.15 -31.26 -16.09
N GLN A 21 -21.41 -30.72 -17.28
CA GLN A 21 -20.34 -30.37 -18.21
C GLN A 21 -19.44 -29.39 -17.46
N ASN A 22 -18.22 -29.80 -17.12
CA ASN A 22 -17.17 -28.81 -16.89
C ASN A 22 -17.11 -27.99 -18.19
N PRO A 23 -17.28 -26.66 -18.15
CA PRO A 23 -17.13 -25.87 -19.36
C PRO A 23 -15.72 -26.14 -19.89
N GLU A 24 -15.64 -26.76 -21.06
CA GLU A 24 -14.38 -26.97 -21.74
C GLU A 24 -13.95 -25.61 -22.28
N PHE A 25 -13.19 -24.88 -21.46
CA PHE A 25 -12.66 -23.58 -21.83
C PHE A 25 -11.81 -23.70 -23.08
N ASP A 26 -11.97 -22.76 -24.02
CA ASP A 26 -11.07 -22.69 -25.16
C ASP A 26 -9.65 -22.25 -24.73
N PHE A 27 -8.71 -22.32 -25.68
CA PHE A 27 -7.31 -21.97 -25.42
C PHE A 27 -7.14 -20.56 -24.83
N VAL A 28 -7.89 -19.57 -25.32
CA VAL A 28 -7.76 -18.17 -24.89
C VAL A 28 -8.27 -18.02 -23.47
N GLU A 29 -9.45 -18.55 -23.17
CA GLU A 29 -10.06 -18.49 -21.84
C GLU A 29 -9.18 -19.20 -20.81
N LYS A 30 -8.67 -20.39 -21.13
CA LYS A 30 -7.78 -21.13 -20.23
C LYS A 30 -6.48 -20.38 -19.97
N ALA A 31 -5.80 -19.90 -21.01
CA ALA A 31 -4.55 -19.16 -20.87
C ALA A 31 -4.76 -17.87 -20.05
N TYR A 32 -5.87 -17.17 -20.24
CA TYR A 32 -6.23 -15.99 -19.47
C TYR A 32 -6.43 -16.30 -17.99
N LEU A 33 -7.23 -17.33 -17.66
CA LEU A 33 -7.48 -17.73 -16.28
C LEU A 33 -6.20 -18.21 -15.58
N ASP A 34 -5.35 -18.96 -16.29
CA ASP A 34 -4.05 -19.41 -15.78
C ASP A 34 -3.11 -18.23 -15.51
N TYR A 35 -3.08 -17.21 -16.38
CA TYR A 35 -2.26 -16.01 -16.20
C TYR A 35 -2.59 -15.24 -14.91
N PHE A 36 -3.88 -15.06 -14.61
CA PHE A 36 -4.34 -14.29 -13.45
C PHE A 36 -4.52 -15.12 -12.17
N LYS A 37 -4.13 -16.39 -12.18
CA LYS A 37 -4.31 -17.33 -11.05
C LYS A 37 -3.65 -16.85 -9.75
N LEU A 38 -2.48 -16.21 -9.84
CA LEU A 38 -1.71 -15.77 -8.67
C LEU A 38 -2.27 -14.52 -7.99
N ARG A 39 -3.23 -13.81 -8.60
CA ARG A 39 -3.89 -12.61 -8.06
C ARG A 39 -2.89 -11.52 -7.60
N PRO A 40 -2.60 -10.52 -8.46
CA PRO A 40 -1.67 -9.45 -8.10
C PRO A 40 -2.16 -8.60 -6.93
N GLU A 41 -1.22 -8.11 -6.14
CA GLU A 41 -1.42 -6.99 -5.24
C GLU A 41 -1.19 -5.69 -6.00
N THR A 42 -1.97 -4.66 -5.65
CA THR A 42 -1.84 -3.30 -6.16
C THR A 42 -1.73 -2.36 -4.97
N ILE A 43 -0.71 -1.50 -4.94
CA ILE A 43 -0.50 -0.56 -3.83
C ILE A 43 -0.67 0.89 -4.28
N TYR A 44 -1.36 1.67 -3.44
CA TYR A 44 -1.41 3.12 -3.51
C TYR A 44 -0.88 3.70 -2.21
N THR A 45 -0.09 4.78 -2.31
CA THR A 45 0.48 5.47 -1.16
C THR A 45 0.09 6.95 -1.18
N GLN A 46 -0.45 7.42 -0.05
CA GLN A 46 -0.59 8.84 0.23
C GLN A 46 0.63 9.30 1.05
N ILE A 47 1.28 10.36 0.61
CA ILE A 47 2.31 11.08 1.36
C ILE A 47 1.74 12.38 1.91
N ASN A 48 2.27 12.90 3.02
CA ASN A 48 1.77 14.13 3.63
C ASN A 48 1.95 15.35 2.70
N LYS A 49 3.05 15.40 1.94
CA LYS A 49 3.30 16.42 0.90
C LYS A 49 4.34 15.94 -0.12
N THR A 50 4.59 16.71 -1.17
CA THR A 50 5.57 16.36 -2.23
C THR A 50 6.83 17.22 -2.19
N LYS A 51 6.85 18.34 -1.45
CA LYS A 51 8.04 19.20 -1.31
C LYS A 51 8.44 19.35 0.15
N TYR A 52 9.70 19.08 0.45
CA TYR A 52 10.24 19.00 1.79
C TYR A 52 11.44 19.92 1.97
N LEU A 53 11.70 20.34 3.20
CA LEU A 53 12.98 20.87 3.66
C LEU A 53 13.83 19.74 4.26
N ASN A 54 15.15 19.91 4.29
CA ASN A 54 16.09 18.89 4.78
C ASN A 54 15.83 18.46 6.26
N LEU A 55 15.22 19.32 7.08
CA LEU A 55 14.93 19.00 8.50
C LEU A 55 13.59 18.29 8.75
N GLU A 56 12.85 17.94 7.70
CA GLU A 56 11.50 17.38 7.83
C GLU A 56 11.46 15.85 7.90
N GLU A 57 10.29 15.33 8.27
CA GLU A 57 9.93 13.93 8.08
C GLU A 57 8.96 13.79 6.90
N LEU A 58 9.21 12.81 6.04
CA LEU A 58 8.26 12.32 5.07
C LEU A 58 7.35 11.32 5.78
N TRP A 59 6.05 11.57 5.78
CA TRP A 59 5.05 10.68 6.35
C TRP A 59 4.21 10.06 5.25
N PHE A 60 3.86 8.78 5.39
CA PHE A 60 3.05 8.11 4.39
C PHE A 60 2.08 7.10 4.99
N LYS A 61 1.02 6.82 4.23
CA LYS A 61 0.13 5.68 4.42
C LYS A 61 -0.08 4.97 3.10
N SER A 62 -0.04 3.64 3.14
CA SER A 62 -0.25 2.79 1.98
C SER A 62 -1.46 1.90 2.17
N TYR A 63 -2.15 1.66 1.05
CA TYR A 63 -3.33 0.82 0.93
C TYR A 63 -3.00 -0.31 -0.07
N ILE A 64 -3.37 -1.54 0.28
CA ILE A 64 -3.06 -2.75 -0.50
C ILE A 64 -4.38 -3.33 -0.98
N TYR A 65 -4.53 -3.42 -2.30
CA TYR A 65 -5.78 -3.71 -2.96
C TYR A 65 -5.66 -4.95 -3.85
N ASN A 66 -6.69 -5.80 -3.78
CA ASN A 66 -6.88 -6.91 -4.70
C ASN A 66 -7.79 -6.45 -5.84
N THR A 67 -7.23 -6.28 -7.05
CA THR A 67 -7.99 -5.74 -8.19
C THR A 67 -9.05 -6.71 -8.71
N HIS A 68 -8.83 -8.03 -8.58
CA HIS A 68 -9.80 -9.06 -8.95
C HIS A 68 -11.06 -8.99 -8.08
N THR A 69 -10.91 -8.95 -6.75
CA THR A 69 -12.05 -8.89 -5.84
C THR A 69 -12.53 -7.48 -5.55
N GLN A 70 -11.73 -6.47 -5.92
CA GLN A 70 -11.93 -5.06 -5.59
C GLN A 70 -12.02 -4.79 -4.09
N LYS A 71 -11.15 -5.41 -3.29
CA LYS A 71 -11.16 -5.37 -1.81
C LYS A 71 -9.77 -5.19 -1.21
N PRO A 72 -9.64 -4.78 0.06
CA PRO A 72 -8.36 -4.77 0.75
C PRO A 72 -7.70 -6.16 0.74
N TYR A 73 -6.39 -6.20 0.53
CA TYR A 73 -5.63 -7.44 0.59
C TYR A 73 -5.23 -7.73 2.05
N LEU A 74 -6.08 -8.47 2.76
CA LEU A 74 -5.99 -8.59 4.23
C LEU A 74 -4.81 -9.42 4.74
N THR A 75 -4.21 -10.27 3.91
CA THR A 75 -3.17 -11.21 4.36
C THR A 75 -1.75 -10.65 4.28
N THR A 76 -1.54 -9.52 3.60
CA THR A 76 -0.21 -8.95 3.39
C THR A 76 0.32 -8.38 4.70
N SER A 77 1.50 -8.82 5.15
CA SER A 77 2.15 -8.29 6.35
C SER A 77 3.43 -7.53 6.08
N ASN A 78 4.21 -7.92 5.06
CA ASN A 78 5.52 -7.31 4.80
C ASN A 78 5.40 -6.30 3.65
N VAL A 79 5.54 -5.02 3.98
CA VAL A 79 5.56 -3.94 2.98
C VAL A 79 6.91 -3.25 3.00
N TYR A 80 7.56 -3.21 1.85
CA TYR A 80 8.85 -2.56 1.67
C TYR A 80 8.64 -1.12 1.22
N ALA A 81 9.15 -0.19 2.00
CA ALA A 81 9.25 1.21 1.64
C ALA A 81 10.71 1.54 1.30
N SER A 82 10.97 2.16 0.16
CA SER A 82 12.33 2.44 -0.31
C SER A 82 12.42 3.81 -0.95
N ILE A 83 13.45 4.58 -0.60
CA ILE A 83 13.75 5.88 -1.19
C ILE A 83 14.88 5.71 -2.21
N TYR A 84 14.69 6.29 -3.39
CA TYR A 84 15.68 6.30 -4.47
C TYR A 84 16.02 7.75 -4.84
N ASP A 85 17.27 7.96 -5.26
CA ASP A 85 17.71 9.23 -5.85
C ASP A 85 17.20 9.42 -7.29
N VAL A 86 17.54 10.55 -7.91
CA VAL A 86 17.16 10.90 -9.29
C VAL A 86 17.73 9.92 -10.33
N ASP A 87 18.85 9.27 -10.04
CA ASP A 87 19.51 8.30 -10.92
C ASP A 87 18.97 6.87 -10.71
N GLY A 88 18.12 6.66 -9.71
CA GLY A 88 17.49 5.38 -9.40
C GLY A 88 18.29 4.49 -8.44
N HIS A 89 19.28 5.04 -7.73
CA HIS A 89 20.02 4.33 -6.70
C HIS A 89 19.25 4.32 -5.37
N LEU A 90 19.29 3.18 -4.68
CA LEU A 90 18.65 2.99 -3.39
C LEU A 90 19.38 3.78 -2.27
N MET A 91 18.66 4.69 -1.61
CA MET A 91 19.16 5.55 -0.53
C MET A 91 18.74 5.06 0.86
N ASP A 92 17.50 4.57 0.98
CA ASP A 92 16.96 4.05 2.24
C ASP A 92 15.94 2.96 1.95
N LYS A 93 15.83 1.98 2.85
CA LYS A 93 14.87 0.90 2.74
C LYS A 93 14.47 0.39 4.12
N GLN A 94 13.17 0.36 4.33
CA GLN A 94 12.55 -0.06 5.58
C GLN A 94 11.41 -1.04 5.28
N ILE A 95 11.09 -1.89 6.24
CA ILE A 95 9.98 -2.85 6.15
C ILE A 95 8.95 -2.42 7.19
N TYR A 96 7.70 -2.23 6.80
CA TYR A 96 6.61 -1.90 7.71
C TYR A 96 5.64 -3.06 7.78
N TYR A 97 5.08 -3.27 8.97
CA TYR A 97 4.03 -4.23 9.19
C TYR A 97 2.73 -3.69 8.57
N ALA A 98 2.07 -4.51 7.77
CA ALA A 98 0.75 -4.24 7.24
C ALA A 98 -0.29 -5.10 7.95
N GLU A 99 -1.46 -4.51 8.18
CA GLU A 99 -2.61 -5.15 8.80
C GLU A 99 -3.87 -4.63 8.10
N ASP A 100 -4.85 -5.50 7.87
CA ASP A 100 -6.12 -5.17 7.20
C ASP A 100 -5.94 -4.44 5.86
N GLY A 101 -4.89 -4.81 5.10
CA GLY A 101 -4.57 -4.22 3.81
C GLY A 101 -4.07 -2.78 3.88
N VAL A 102 -3.57 -2.31 5.02
CA VAL A 102 -2.97 -0.97 5.17
C VAL A 102 -1.68 -1.00 5.97
N THR A 103 -0.81 -0.02 5.73
CA THR A 103 0.38 0.26 6.56
C THR A 103 0.72 1.74 6.53
N HIS A 104 1.50 2.23 7.49
CA HIS A 104 1.93 3.63 7.55
C HIS A 104 3.31 3.72 8.18
N GLY A 105 4.03 4.80 7.86
CA GLY A 105 5.40 4.99 8.32
C GLY A 105 5.93 6.38 8.04
N SER A 106 7.22 6.57 8.34
CA SER A 106 7.92 7.81 8.02
C SER A 106 9.40 7.60 7.77
N PHE A 107 9.99 8.53 7.01
CA PHE A 107 11.42 8.65 6.80
C PHE A 107 11.89 10.01 7.32
N SER A 108 12.96 9.99 8.13
CA SER A 108 13.64 11.22 8.52
C SER A 108 14.51 11.68 7.35
N LEU A 109 14.34 12.94 6.95
CA LEU A 109 15.17 13.54 5.89
C LEU A 109 16.41 14.24 6.43
N LYS A 110 16.47 14.47 7.76
CA LYS A 110 17.51 15.24 8.46
C LYS A 110 18.92 14.80 8.09
N GLU A 111 19.64 15.67 7.40
CA GLU A 111 21.07 15.56 7.07
C GLU A 111 21.45 14.27 6.30
N LYS A 112 20.45 13.62 5.69
CA LYS A 112 20.65 12.36 4.95
C LYS A 112 20.60 12.55 3.43
N TYR A 113 19.94 13.61 2.98
CA TYR A 113 19.66 13.84 1.57
C TYR A 113 20.08 15.25 1.15
N GLU A 114 20.72 15.34 -0.01
CA GLU A 114 20.99 16.62 -0.65
C GLU A 114 19.74 17.18 -1.32
N PRO A 115 19.64 18.50 -1.56
CA PRO A 115 18.54 19.07 -2.34
C PRO A 115 18.43 18.43 -3.72
N GLY A 116 17.21 18.06 -4.12
CA GLY A 116 16.98 17.36 -5.39
C GLY A 116 15.67 16.58 -5.44
N ILE A 117 15.52 15.78 -6.49
CA ILE A 117 14.35 14.93 -6.74
C ILE A 117 14.63 13.51 -6.25
N TYR A 118 13.64 12.93 -5.57
CA TYR A 118 13.68 11.58 -5.01
C TYR A 118 12.37 10.84 -5.28
N PHE A 119 12.41 9.52 -5.13
CA PHE A 119 11.25 8.65 -5.34
C PHE A 119 11.01 7.72 -4.15
N LEU A 120 9.78 7.68 -3.65
CA LEU A 120 9.32 6.69 -2.68
C LEU A 120 8.65 5.53 -3.41
N LYS A 121 9.26 4.35 -3.37
CA LYS A 121 8.68 3.10 -3.86
C LYS A 121 8.10 2.29 -2.70
N ILE A 122 6.82 1.93 -2.79
CA ILE A 122 6.17 1.00 -1.86
C ILE A 122 5.78 -0.27 -2.61
N SER A 123 6.29 -1.43 -2.15
CA SER A 123 6.11 -2.71 -2.83
C SER A 123 6.09 -3.90 -1.86
N THR A 124 5.71 -5.08 -2.35
CA THR A 124 5.79 -6.35 -1.63
C THR A 124 6.70 -7.34 -2.36
N ASN A 125 7.10 -8.42 -1.70
CA ASN A 125 7.84 -9.49 -2.37
C ASN A 125 6.96 -10.26 -3.37
N TRP A 126 5.65 -10.37 -3.10
CA TRP A 126 4.69 -11.07 -3.96
C TRP A 126 4.62 -10.44 -5.36
N MET A 127 4.69 -9.11 -5.44
CA MET A 127 4.68 -8.36 -6.70
C MET A 127 5.79 -8.79 -7.68
N LYS A 128 6.89 -9.39 -7.23
CA LYS A 128 7.98 -9.84 -8.11
C LYS A 128 7.60 -11.05 -9.00
N ASN A 129 6.46 -11.69 -8.74
CA ASN A 129 5.97 -12.82 -9.55
C ASN A 129 5.26 -12.39 -10.84
N PHE A 130 5.01 -11.11 -11.03
CA PHE A 130 4.16 -10.57 -12.09
C PHE A 130 5.02 -9.88 -13.14
N ASN A 131 4.68 -10.04 -14.43
CA ASN A 131 5.39 -9.36 -15.52
C ASN A 131 5.06 -7.85 -15.52
N GLU A 132 3.84 -7.48 -15.13
CA GLU A 132 3.37 -6.10 -15.04
C GLU A 132 2.97 -5.72 -13.60
N PRO A 133 3.90 -5.73 -12.61
CA PRO A 133 3.56 -5.45 -11.22
C PRO A 133 3.12 -3.99 -11.04
N TYR A 134 2.21 -3.72 -10.10
CA TYR A 134 1.77 -2.36 -9.79
C TYR A 134 2.11 -1.98 -8.34
N TYR A 135 3.33 -1.47 -8.16
CA TYR A 135 3.79 -0.85 -6.92
C TYR A 135 3.50 0.66 -6.89
N SER A 136 3.46 1.28 -5.71
CA SER A 136 3.40 2.75 -5.63
C SER A 136 4.79 3.32 -5.89
N LEU A 137 4.86 4.37 -6.69
CA LEU A 137 6.09 5.12 -6.96
C LEU A 137 5.73 6.61 -6.97
N ASP A 138 6.03 7.29 -5.87
CA ASP A 138 5.65 8.68 -5.66
C ASP A 138 6.92 9.57 -5.64
N GLN A 139 6.94 10.57 -6.52
CA GLN A 139 8.02 11.55 -6.59
C GLN A 139 7.87 12.59 -5.47
N PHE A 140 8.98 12.96 -4.85
CA PHE A 140 9.06 14.10 -3.95
C PHE A 140 10.36 14.87 -4.14
N GLU A 141 10.38 16.11 -3.64
CA GLU A 141 11.48 17.06 -3.82
C GLU A 141 11.98 17.51 -2.44
N ILE A 142 13.30 17.59 -2.30
CA ILE A 142 13.95 18.21 -1.15
C ILE A 142 14.53 19.54 -1.61
N LEU A 143 14.05 20.62 -0.98
CA LEU A 143 14.43 21.99 -1.30
C LEU A 143 15.65 22.42 -0.46
N GLY A 144 16.55 23.17 -1.08
CA GLY A 144 17.70 23.79 -0.40
C GLY A 144 18.51 24.67 -1.35
N ASP A 145 19.56 25.31 -0.85
CA ASP A 145 20.46 26.18 -1.63
C ASP A 145 21.48 25.32 -2.41
N SER A 146 21.05 24.60 -3.44
CA SER A 146 21.98 23.91 -4.34
C SER A 146 22.41 24.83 -5.49
N SER A 147 23.71 24.90 -5.78
CA SER A 147 24.21 25.47 -7.03
C SER A 147 23.60 24.72 -8.20
N SER A 148 22.76 25.42 -8.95
CA SER A 148 22.06 24.96 -10.15
C SER A 148 22.91 24.04 -11.03
N SER A 149 22.52 22.77 -11.15
CA SER A 149 22.72 22.08 -12.42
C SER A 149 21.61 22.58 -13.34
N GLU A 150 21.89 23.64 -14.09
CA GLU A 150 21.08 24.00 -15.26
C GLU A 150 21.19 22.85 -16.25
N TYR A 151 20.19 21.96 -16.26
CA TYR A 151 19.91 21.22 -17.48
C TYR A 151 19.42 22.24 -18.49
N THR A 152 20.34 22.65 -19.38
CA THR A 152 20.05 23.59 -20.46
C THR A 152 19.10 22.88 -21.42
N GLU A 153 17.87 23.39 -21.53
CA GLU A 153 16.92 22.92 -22.54
C GLU A 153 17.47 23.23 -23.93
N GLU A 154 17.68 22.20 -24.75
CA GLU A 154 17.63 22.37 -26.20
C GLU A 154 16.15 22.53 -26.59
N THR A 155 15.63 23.75 -26.51
CA THR A 155 14.30 24.09 -26.99
C THR A 155 14.28 24.02 -28.51
N THR A 156 13.92 22.84 -29.03
CA THR A 156 13.21 22.77 -30.31
C THR A 156 11.72 22.72 -29.98
N GLU A 157 10.97 23.76 -30.34
CA GLU A 157 9.51 23.82 -30.22
C GLU A 157 8.88 22.67 -31.04
N LYS A 158 8.76 21.50 -30.41
CA LYS A 158 8.19 20.32 -31.05
C LYS A 158 6.97 19.88 -30.27
N HIS A 159 5.79 20.12 -30.84
CA HIS A 159 4.54 19.59 -30.33
C HIS A 159 4.47 18.07 -30.55
N ASP A 160 3.98 17.33 -29.56
CA ASP A 160 3.63 15.92 -29.69
C ASP A 160 2.12 15.82 -29.94
N PHE A 161 1.75 15.63 -31.21
CA PHE A 161 0.37 15.38 -31.63
C PHE A 161 0.24 13.95 -32.14
N GLN A 162 -0.59 13.16 -31.46
CA GLN A 162 -0.77 11.74 -31.70
C GLN A 162 -2.18 11.46 -32.20
N LEU A 163 -2.28 10.62 -33.23
CA LEU A 163 -3.54 10.07 -33.74
C LEU A 163 -3.63 8.60 -33.36
N LEU A 164 -4.72 8.23 -32.70
CA LEU A 164 -4.90 6.96 -32.02
C LEU A 164 -6.20 6.31 -32.50
N PRO A 165 -6.16 5.49 -33.56
CA PRO A 165 -7.33 4.78 -34.08
C PRO A 165 -7.94 3.84 -33.03
N GLU A 166 -9.27 3.88 -32.90
CA GLU A 166 -10.00 2.98 -32.00
C GLU A 166 -9.86 1.52 -32.48
N GLY A 167 -9.35 0.64 -31.63
CA GLY A 167 -8.99 -0.74 -32.01
C GLY A 167 -7.57 -0.90 -32.57
N GLY A 168 -6.79 0.18 -32.66
CA GLY A 168 -5.34 0.15 -32.92
C GLY A 168 -4.91 0.36 -34.37
N HIS A 169 -5.83 0.34 -35.33
CA HIS A 169 -5.52 0.55 -36.75
C HIS A 169 -6.72 1.19 -37.48
N LEU A 170 -6.46 1.69 -38.70
CA LEU A 170 -7.48 2.31 -39.55
C LEU A 170 -7.88 1.32 -40.66
N LEU A 171 -9.14 1.34 -41.08
CA LEU A 171 -9.68 0.49 -42.14
C LEU A 171 -10.24 1.32 -43.30
N LEU A 172 -9.86 0.95 -44.53
CA LEU A 172 -10.41 1.56 -45.76
C LEU A 172 -11.89 1.23 -45.94
N ASN A 173 -12.62 2.16 -46.54
CA ASN A 173 -14.05 2.05 -46.87
C ASN A 173 -14.92 1.68 -45.67
N ALA A 174 -14.50 2.11 -44.48
CA ALA A 174 -15.24 1.99 -43.23
C ALA A 174 -15.08 3.29 -42.42
N THR A 175 -16.05 3.59 -41.55
CA THR A 175 -15.95 4.72 -40.63
C THR A 175 -15.06 4.34 -39.45
N ASN A 176 -13.94 5.05 -39.29
CA ASN A 176 -12.98 4.89 -38.21
C ASN A 176 -13.23 5.94 -37.13
N SER A 177 -13.14 5.56 -35.86
CA SER A 177 -13.03 6.52 -34.76
C SER A 177 -11.56 6.72 -34.43
N ILE A 178 -11.15 7.98 -34.29
CA ILE A 178 -9.76 8.36 -34.06
C ILE A 178 -9.73 9.25 -32.84
N GLY A 179 -9.13 8.76 -31.75
CA GLY A 179 -8.72 9.60 -30.64
C GLY A 179 -7.50 10.40 -31.02
N PHE A 180 -7.33 11.56 -30.40
CA PHE A 180 -6.08 12.32 -30.54
C PHE A 180 -5.63 12.84 -29.19
N LYS A 181 -4.32 13.06 -29.06
CA LYS A 181 -3.67 13.63 -27.89
C LYS A 181 -2.66 14.66 -28.34
N ALA A 182 -2.71 15.86 -27.75
CA ALA A 182 -1.84 16.97 -28.03
C ALA A 182 -1.11 17.39 -26.75
N MET A 183 0.22 17.36 -26.77
CA MET A 183 1.06 17.76 -25.64
C MET A 183 2.30 18.54 -26.10
N ASP A 184 2.86 19.35 -25.22
CA ASP A 184 4.17 19.95 -25.42
C ASP A 184 5.30 18.94 -25.12
N VAL A 185 6.56 19.37 -25.34
CA VAL A 185 7.76 18.56 -25.02
C VAL A 185 7.86 18.17 -23.55
N ASN A 186 7.15 18.87 -22.67
CA ASN A 186 7.15 18.65 -21.23
C ASN A 186 5.99 17.76 -20.77
N GLY A 187 5.15 17.29 -21.69
CA GLY A 187 3.98 16.47 -21.42
C GLY A 187 2.77 17.26 -20.89
N ASN A 188 2.78 18.59 -20.94
CA ASN A 188 1.62 19.41 -20.61
C ASN A 188 0.60 19.36 -21.75
N PRO A 189 -0.70 19.42 -21.44
CA PRO A 189 -1.73 19.35 -22.47
C PRO A 189 -1.74 20.61 -23.35
N LEU A 190 -1.85 20.42 -24.67
CA LEU A 190 -2.06 21.50 -25.63
C LEU A 190 -3.53 21.57 -26.03
N LEU A 191 -4.15 22.73 -25.83
CA LEU A 191 -5.57 22.92 -26.10
C LEU A 191 -5.81 23.26 -27.57
N ILE A 192 -6.63 22.45 -28.25
CA ILE A 192 -7.04 22.62 -29.64
C ILE A 192 -8.38 23.33 -29.67
N THR A 193 -8.36 24.61 -30.02
CA THR A 193 -9.54 25.48 -30.07
C THR A 193 -10.41 25.21 -31.30
N SER A 194 -9.78 24.77 -32.40
CA SER A 194 -10.41 24.38 -33.66
C SER A 194 -9.54 23.39 -34.42
N GLY A 195 -10.08 22.21 -34.73
CA GLY A 195 -9.45 21.18 -35.56
C GLY A 195 -10.29 20.83 -36.78
N LYS A 196 -9.62 20.60 -37.91
CA LYS A 196 -10.22 20.15 -39.17
C LYS A 196 -9.49 18.92 -39.69
N VAL A 197 -10.26 18.00 -40.28
CA VAL A 197 -9.75 16.91 -41.08
C VAL A 197 -9.98 17.26 -42.54
N LEU A 198 -8.92 17.24 -43.34
CA LEU A 198 -8.91 17.64 -44.74
C LEU A 198 -8.69 16.42 -45.65
N ASP A 199 -9.38 16.37 -46.78
CA ASP A 199 -9.12 15.40 -47.85
C ASP A 199 -7.96 15.83 -48.77
N SER A 200 -7.68 15.04 -49.81
CA SER A 200 -6.64 15.33 -50.82
C SER A 200 -6.88 16.63 -51.60
N GLN A 201 -8.10 17.15 -51.60
CA GLN A 201 -8.51 18.39 -52.26
C GLN A 201 -8.59 19.57 -51.27
N LYS A 202 -8.19 19.37 -50.01
CA LYS A 202 -8.29 20.33 -48.89
C LYS A 202 -9.73 20.69 -48.48
N ASN A 203 -10.71 19.85 -48.81
CA ASN A 203 -12.06 20.03 -48.27
C ASN A 203 -12.13 19.50 -46.83
N THR A 204 -12.88 20.19 -45.98
CA THR A 204 -13.11 19.73 -44.60
C THR A 204 -14.12 18.58 -44.57
N VAL A 205 -13.70 17.40 -44.11
CA VAL A 205 -14.53 16.19 -43.98
C VAL A 205 -14.98 15.91 -42.55
N SER A 206 -14.29 16.49 -41.56
CA SER A 206 -14.62 16.35 -40.14
C SER A 206 -14.04 17.51 -39.36
N THR A 207 -14.61 17.83 -38.19
CA THR A 207 -14.11 18.87 -37.28
C THR A 207 -14.03 18.33 -35.86
N PHE A 208 -13.14 18.90 -35.07
CA PHE A 208 -12.92 18.47 -33.69
C PHE A 208 -12.34 19.59 -32.82
N LYS A 209 -12.36 19.37 -31.50
CA LYS A 209 -11.73 20.22 -30.47
C LYS A 209 -11.22 19.32 -29.36
N SER A 210 -10.20 19.76 -28.63
CA SER A 210 -9.76 19.05 -27.43
C SER A 210 -10.62 19.43 -26.22
N ASN A 211 -10.59 18.61 -25.18
CA ASN A 211 -10.95 19.03 -23.83
C ASN A 211 -9.77 19.71 -23.13
N GLU A 212 -9.95 20.03 -21.84
CA GLU A 212 -8.92 20.62 -20.97
C GLU A 212 -7.62 19.80 -20.80
N PHE A 213 -7.59 18.53 -21.21
CA PHE A 213 -6.42 17.65 -21.13
C PHE A 213 -5.73 17.45 -22.48
N GLY A 214 -6.05 18.28 -23.49
CA GLY A 214 -5.46 18.19 -24.82
C GLY A 214 -5.86 16.92 -25.59
N ILE A 215 -6.93 16.25 -25.17
CA ILE A 215 -7.44 15.02 -25.79
C ILE A 215 -8.83 15.22 -26.40
N GLY A 216 -9.14 14.44 -27.42
CA GLY A 216 -10.45 14.41 -28.04
C GLY A 216 -10.58 13.25 -29.02
N LYS A 217 -11.67 13.23 -29.78
CA LYS A 217 -11.87 12.25 -30.85
C LYS A 217 -12.69 12.81 -32.00
N PHE A 218 -12.55 12.20 -33.16
CA PHE A 218 -13.39 12.44 -34.33
C PHE A 218 -13.65 11.14 -35.10
N SER A 219 -14.58 11.19 -36.04
CA SER A 219 -14.87 10.07 -36.94
C SER A 219 -14.46 10.44 -38.36
N LEU A 220 -13.97 9.45 -39.11
CA LEU A 220 -13.51 9.61 -40.50
C LEU A 220 -13.84 8.38 -41.33
N LEU A 221 -14.52 8.57 -42.46
CA LEU A 221 -14.66 7.56 -43.51
C LEU A 221 -13.47 7.69 -44.48
N ILE A 222 -12.58 6.69 -44.48
CA ILE A 222 -11.37 6.74 -45.32
C ILE A 222 -11.68 6.06 -46.65
N SER A 223 -11.65 6.82 -47.74
CA SER A 223 -11.88 6.31 -49.09
C SER A 223 -10.60 5.82 -49.75
N GLU A 224 -10.74 4.87 -50.67
CA GLU A 224 -9.62 4.36 -51.47
C GLU A 224 -8.99 5.48 -52.33
N ASN A 225 -7.66 5.44 -52.49
CA ASN A 225 -6.87 6.43 -53.24
C ASN A 225 -6.96 7.89 -52.74
N GLN A 226 -7.41 8.12 -51.50
CA GLN A 226 -7.37 9.43 -50.85
C GLN A 226 -6.35 9.47 -49.71
N THR A 227 -5.81 10.67 -49.48
CA THR A 227 -4.96 10.97 -48.32
C THR A 227 -5.67 12.01 -47.46
N TYR A 228 -5.56 11.87 -46.14
CA TYR A 228 -6.18 12.80 -45.20
C TYR A 228 -5.12 13.46 -44.33
N SER A 229 -5.35 14.70 -43.94
CA SER A 229 -4.52 15.42 -42.98
C SER A 229 -5.36 16.13 -41.95
N VAL A 230 -4.76 16.35 -40.78
CA VAL A 230 -5.32 17.14 -39.70
C VAL A 230 -4.66 18.51 -39.70
N GLU A 231 -5.47 19.56 -39.60
CA GLU A 231 -5.08 20.94 -39.31
C GLU A 231 -5.70 21.32 -37.97
N ALA A 232 -4.88 21.55 -36.94
CA ALA A 232 -5.32 21.86 -35.58
C ALA A 232 -4.74 23.20 -35.11
N THR A 233 -5.61 24.13 -34.72
CA THR A 233 -5.25 25.44 -34.17
C THR A 233 -5.19 25.36 -32.65
N LEU A 234 -4.05 25.77 -32.08
CA LEU A 234 -3.82 25.87 -30.64
C LEU A 234 -4.35 27.20 -30.07
N GLU A 235 -4.26 27.37 -28.74
CA GLU A 235 -4.67 28.63 -28.07
C GLU A 235 -3.77 29.82 -28.41
N ASP A 236 -2.50 29.59 -28.70
CA ASP A 236 -1.54 30.62 -29.13
C ASP A 236 -1.63 30.92 -30.64
N GLU A 237 -2.69 30.45 -31.30
CA GLU A 237 -2.96 30.52 -32.74
C GLU A 237 -1.98 29.73 -33.62
N SER A 238 -1.01 29.01 -33.05
CA SER A 238 -0.14 28.13 -33.82
C SER A 238 -0.92 26.95 -34.41
N ILE A 239 -0.41 26.39 -35.51
CA ILE A 239 -1.11 25.36 -36.29
C ILE A 239 -0.26 24.09 -36.36
N ILE A 240 -0.86 22.98 -35.91
CA ILE A 240 -0.33 21.64 -36.09
C ILE A 240 -0.92 21.05 -37.37
N ASN A 241 -0.04 20.63 -38.29
CA ASN A 241 -0.40 19.90 -39.48
C ASN A 241 0.18 18.48 -39.42
N GLN A 242 -0.67 17.46 -39.50
CA GLN A 242 -0.23 16.06 -39.48
C GLN A 242 -1.00 15.22 -40.49
N ILE A 243 -0.29 14.37 -41.24
CA ILE A 243 -0.92 13.42 -42.17
C ILE A 243 -1.50 12.26 -41.36
N ILE A 244 -2.74 11.86 -41.67
CA ILE A 244 -3.35 10.67 -41.08
C ILE A 244 -2.68 9.42 -41.68
N PRO A 245 -2.24 8.45 -40.86
CA PRO A 245 -1.63 7.22 -41.36
C PRO A 245 -2.50 6.48 -42.37
N LYS A 246 -1.86 5.69 -43.26
CA LYS A 246 -2.59 4.86 -44.22
C LYS A 246 -3.45 3.83 -43.50
N ALA A 247 -4.65 3.62 -44.01
CA ALA A 247 -5.56 2.60 -43.54
C ALA A 247 -5.28 1.25 -44.20
N ASP A 248 -5.52 0.18 -43.45
CA ASP A 248 -5.46 -1.18 -43.92
C ASP A 248 -6.57 -1.45 -44.94
N VAL A 249 -6.23 -2.27 -45.94
CA VAL A 249 -7.18 -2.64 -47.00
C VAL A 249 -8.17 -3.70 -46.51
N ILE A 250 -7.70 -4.60 -45.65
CA ILE A 250 -8.45 -5.75 -45.13
C ILE A 250 -8.33 -5.72 -43.60
N GLY A 251 -9.45 -5.80 -42.91
CA GLY A 251 -9.46 -5.81 -41.44
C GLY A 251 -10.82 -5.50 -40.83
N LEU A 252 -10.80 -5.23 -39.53
CA LEU A 252 -11.94 -4.83 -38.73
C LEU A 252 -11.63 -3.49 -38.06
N THR A 253 -12.64 -2.69 -37.75
CA THR A 253 -12.50 -1.52 -36.87
C THR A 253 -13.58 -1.57 -35.80
N MET A 254 -13.33 -0.92 -34.65
CA MET A 254 -14.29 -0.84 -33.55
C MET A 254 -14.76 0.60 -33.35
N SER A 255 -15.99 0.76 -32.88
CA SER A 255 -16.44 1.98 -32.21
C SER A 255 -17.33 1.66 -31.03
N VAL A 256 -17.05 2.24 -29.87
CA VAL A 256 -17.81 1.98 -28.64
C VAL A 256 -18.49 3.24 -28.12
N ASN A 257 -19.79 3.11 -27.81
CA ASN A 257 -20.58 4.14 -27.16
C ASN A 257 -20.91 3.74 -25.71
N THR A 258 -20.23 4.38 -24.76
CA THR A 258 -20.34 4.16 -23.31
C THR A 258 -21.32 5.12 -22.62
N LEU A 259 -21.74 6.19 -23.34
CA LEU A 259 -22.51 7.31 -22.78
C LEU A 259 -24.01 7.03 -22.63
N ASN A 260 -24.52 5.96 -23.23
CA ASN A 260 -25.90 5.55 -22.99
C ASN A 260 -26.06 5.08 -21.53
N GLN A 261 -27.21 5.40 -20.93
CA GLN A 261 -27.44 5.19 -19.49
C GLN A 261 -27.31 3.73 -19.06
N ASN A 262 -27.91 2.80 -19.81
CA ASN A 262 -28.06 1.40 -19.36
C ASN A 262 -27.33 0.38 -20.23
N THR A 263 -26.87 0.78 -21.42
CA THR A 263 -26.31 -0.14 -22.41
C THR A 263 -25.03 0.43 -22.99
N VAL A 264 -24.01 -0.40 -23.18
CA VAL A 264 -22.85 -0.09 -24.01
C VAL A 264 -23.06 -0.70 -25.38
N PHE A 265 -22.92 0.11 -26.43
CA PHE A 265 -22.99 -0.36 -27.81
C PHE A 265 -21.59 -0.49 -28.38
N ILE A 266 -21.24 -1.69 -28.84
CA ILE A 266 -19.96 -2.01 -29.45
C ILE A 266 -20.23 -2.30 -30.93
N SER A 267 -19.87 -1.38 -31.81
CA SER A 267 -19.97 -1.56 -33.26
C SER A 267 -18.65 -2.08 -33.82
N ILE A 268 -18.66 -3.28 -34.36
CA ILE A 268 -17.55 -3.85 -35.15
C ILE A 268 -17.89 -3.65 -36.62
N LYS A 269 -17.02 -2.96 -37.35
CA LYS A 269 -17.22 -2.62 -38.76
C LYS A 269 -16.15 -3.25 -39.62
N THR A 270 -16.52 -3.56 -40.85
CA THR A 270 -15.62 -4.10 -41.88
C THR A 270 -15.93 -3.47 -43.24
N ASN A 271 -15.27 -3.94 -44.30
CA ASN A 271 -15.48 -3.47 -45.65
C ASN A 271 -15.76 -4.64 -46.62
N THR A 272 -16.20 -4.32 -47.83
CA THR A 272 -16.56 -5.31 -48.86
C THR A 272 -15.38 -6.19 -49.30
N LYS A 273 -14.13 -5.70 -49.19
CA LYS A 273 -12.92 -6.47 -49.50
C LYS A 273 -12.57 -7.48 -48.41
N THR A 274 -12.87 -7.17 -47.15
CA THR A 274 -12.59 -8.03 -46.00
C THR A 274 -13.67 -9.09 -45.83
N LEU A 275 -14.94 -8.74 -46.06
CA LEU A 275 -16.09 -9.59 -45.74
C LEU A 275 -15.96 -11.06 -46.21
N PRO A 276 -15.49 -11.37 -47.44
CA PRO A 276 -15.31 -12.76 -47.88
C PRO A 276 -14.35 -13.58 -47.01
N TYR A 277 -13.37 -12.94 -46.37
CA TYR A 277 -12.41 -13.59 -45.47
C TYR A 277 -12.93 -13.80 -44.04
N LEU A 278 -14.09 -13.22 -43.70
CA LEU A 278 -14.72 -13.32 -42.39
C LEU A 278 -15.84 -14.36 -42.36
N LEU A 279 -16.43 -14.67 -43.53
CA LEU A 279 -17.52 -15.65 -43.64
C LEU A 279 -17.06 -17.03 -43.17
N ASP A 280 -17.96 -17.71 -42.45
CA ASP A 280 -17.75 -19.05 -41.87
C ASP A 280 -16.57 -19.19 -40.90
N LYS A 281 -15.98 -18.07 -40.48
CA LYS A 281 -14.92 -18.04 -39.46
C LYS A 281 -15.49 -17.70 -38.08
N SER A 282 -14.88 -18.27 -37.05
CA SER A 282 -15.20 -17.95 -35.67
C SER A 282 -14.41 -16.72 -35.24
N TYR A 283 -15.14 -15.71 -34.77
CA TYR A 283 -14.60 -14.56 -34.06
C TYR A 283 -15.30 -14.46 -32.72
N ASN A 284 -14.62 -13.93 -31.72
CA ASN A 284 -15.22 -13.69 -30.42
C ASN A 284 -14.78 -12.35 -29.84
N LEU A 285 -15.69 -11.73 -29.10
CA LEU A 285 -15.42 -10.57 -28.25
C LEU A 285 -15.27 -11.07 -26.82
N LEU A 286 -14.12 -10.80 -26.23
CA LEU A 286 -13.84 -11.00 -24.81
C LEU A 286 -14.04 -9.68 -24.06
N ILE A 287 -14.85 -9.71 -23.01
CA ILE A 287 -14.97 -8.63 -22.01
C ILE A 287 -14.28 -9.14 -20.76
N HIS A 288 -13.13 -8.57 -20.41
CA HIS A 288 -12.30 -9.14 -19.35
C HIS A 288 -11.60 -8.09 -18.49
N ARG A 289 -11.23 -8.51 -17.28
CA ARG A 289 -10.41 -7.76 -16.32
C ARG A 289 -9.92 -8.70 -15.22
N ASP A 290 -8.62 -8.64 -14.90
CA ASP A 290 -8.01 -9.26 -13.71
C ASP A 290 -8.42 -10.72 -13.44
N GLY A 291 -8.55 -11.56 -14.47
CA GLY A 291 -8.97 -12.97 -14.31
C GLY A 291 -10.49 -13.19 -14.30
N LEU A 292 -11.29 -12.14 -14.51
CA LEU A 292 -12.70 -12.22 -14.85
C LEU A 292 -12.84 -12.09 -16.37
N LEU A 293 -13.67 -12.92 -17.00
CA LEU A 293 -13.93 -12.87 -18.44
C LEU A 293 -15.37 -13.22 -18.78
N LYS A 294 -15.90 -12.63 -19.86
CA LYS A 294 -17.13 -13.02 -20.55
C LYS A 294 -16.83 -13.06 -22.03
N LYS A 295 -17.37 -14.05 -22.73
CA LYS A 295 -17.14 -14.25 -24.16
C LYS A 295 -18.45 -14.14 -24.93
N ILE A 296 -18.40 -13.44 -26.07
CA ILE A 296 -19.52 -13.28 -26.99
C ILE A 296 -19.04 -13.69 -28.39
N ASP A 297 -19.66 -14.72 -28.96
CA ASP A 297 -19.33 -15.14 -30.32
C ASP A 297 -19.87 -14.14 -31.35
N ILE A 298 -19.04 -13.83 -32.34
CA ILE A 298 -19.36 -12.94 -33.45
C ILE A 298 -19.50 -13.79 -34.72
N LYS A 299 -20.68 -13.75 -35.34
CA LYS A 299 -20.96 -14.43 -36.61
C LYS A 299 -21.17 -13.41 -37.71
N PHE A 300 -20.19 -13.31 -38.61
CA PHE A 300 -20.28 -12.48 -39.80
C PHE A 300 -21.26 -13.10 -40.82
N LYS A 301 -22.06 -12.26 -41.46
CA LYS A 301 -23.06 -12.60 -42.47
C LYS A 301 -22.75 -11.90 -43.78
N ALA A 302 -23.14 -12.53 -44.89
CA ALA A 302 -23.08 -11.89 -46.20
C ALA A 302 -23.83 -10.54 -46.18
N GLU A 303 -23.35 -9.60 -46.99
CA GLU A 303 -23.93 -8.26 -47.20
C GLU A 303 -24.01 -7.35 -45.95
N THR A 304 -23.52 -7.80 -44.79
CA THR A 304 -23.52 -7.02 -43.54
C THR A 304 -22.11 -6.52 -43.22
N LEU A 305 -21.93 -5.20 -43.15
CA LEU A 305 -20.63 -4.55 -42.91
C LEU A 305 -20.47 -3.96 -41.50
N GLU A 306 -21.55 -3.85 -40.73
CA GLU A 306 -21.55 -3.35 -39.35
C GLU A 306 -22.33 -4.29 -38.44
N TYR A 307 -21.71 -4.63 -37.31
CA TYR A 307 -22.23 -5.55 -36.31
C TYR A 307 -22.24 -4.83 -34.96
N THR A 308 -23.41 -4.45 -34.50
CA THR A 308 -23.58 -3.78 -33.20
C THR A 308 -23.97 -4.78 -32.13
N ILE A 309 -23.12 -4.94 -31.13
CA ILE A 309 -23.37 -5.74 -29.93
C ILE A 309 -23.84 -4.78 -28.84
N ALA A 310 -25.03 -5.03 -28.31
CA ALA A 310 -25.59 -4.29 -27.19
C ALA A 310 -25.31 -5.06 -25.89
N VAL A 311 -24.49 -4.48 -25.01
CA VAL A 311 -24.14 -5.06 -23.70
C VAL A 311 -24.81 -4.25 -22.61
N PRO A 312 -25.78 -4.80 -21.87
CA PRO A 312 -26.31 -4.15 -20.68
C PRO A 312 -25.18 -3.82 -19.69
N LYS A 313 -25.17 -2.61 -19.11
CA LYS A 313 -24.11 -2.20 -18.17
C LYS A 313 -24.01 -3.12 -16.96
N GLN A 314 -25.13 -3.67 -16.50
CA GLN A 314 -25.15 -4.69 -15.43
C GLN A 314 -24.33 -5.96 -15.76
N ASP A 315 -24.11 -6.25 -17.04
CA ASP A 315 -23.30 -7.37 -17.50
C ASP A 315 -21.81 -6.98 -17.65
N LEU A 316 -21.44 -5.73 -17.43
CA LEU A 316 -20.04 -5.30 -17.34
C LEU A 316 -19.52 -5.43 -15.91
N TYR A 317 -18.22 -5.63 -15.76
CA TYR A 317 -17.56 -5.57 -14.47
C TYR A 317 -17.55 -4.12 -13.96
N SER A 318 -17.59 -3.95 -12.64
CA SER A 318 -17.49 -2.62 -12.02
C SER A 318 -16.08 -2.05 -12.19
N GLY A 319 -15.95 -0.84 -12.74
CA GLY A 319 -14.67 -0.21 -13.04
C GLY A 319 -14.18 -0.51 -14.45
N MET A 320 -12.89 -0.81 -14.61
CA MET A 320 -12.30 -1.08 -15.93
C MET A 320 -12.87 -2.35 -16.58
N ASN A 321 -13.08 -2.32 -17.89
CA ASN A 321 -13.32 -3.49 -18.72
C ASN A 321 -12.47 -3.38 -19.98
N ILE A 322 -11.82 -4.48 -20.35
CA ILE A 322 -11.02 -4.58 -21.58
C ILE A 322 -11.85 -5.38 -22.57
N LEU A 323 -12.08 -4.78 -23.74
CA LEU A 323 -12.77 -5.39 -24.86
C LEU A 323 -11.73 -5.85 -25.87
N THR A 324 -11.61 -7.15 -26.10
CA THR A 324 -10.66 -7.70 -27.08
C THR A 324 -11.39 -8.60 -28.07
N VAL A 325 -11.22 -8.35 -29.37
CA VAL A 325 -11.76 -9.23 -30.42
C VAL A 325 -10.67 -10.19 -30.86
N PHE A 326 -10.99 -11.48 -30.88
CA PHE A 326 -10.13 -12.55 -31.39
C PHE A 326 -10.63 -13.11 -32.71
N ASN A 327 -9.67 -13.47 -33.56
CA ASN A 327 -9.93 -14.23 -34.79
C ASN A 327 -9.88 -15.75 -34.55
N GLU A 328 -10.09 -16.52 -35.62
CA GLU A 328 -10.09 -17.99 -35.62
C GLU A 328 -8.76 -18.63 -35.23
N LYS A 329 -7.68 -17.84 -35.24
CA LYS A 329 -6.32 -18.23 -34.89
C LYS A 329 -5.94 -17.79 -33.46
N ASN A 330 -6.91 -17.36 -32.66
CA ASN A 330 -6.69 -16.82 -31.31
C ASN A 330 -5.77 -15.59 -31.28
N GLN A 331 -5.75 -14.79 -32.35
CA GLN A 331 -5.01 -13.54 -32.39
C GLN A 331 -5.93 -12.38 -32.01
N ALA A 332 -5.50 -11.54 -31.07
CA ALA A 332 -6.18 -10.29 -30.74
C ALA A 332 -6.07 -9.33 -31.93
N VAL A 333 -7.21 -8.97 -32.53
CA VAL A 333 -7.28 -8.09 -33.71
C VAL A 333 -7.75 -6.68 -33.38
N LEU A 334 -8.54 -6.51 -32.32
CA LEU A 334 -9.00 -5.21 -31.84
C LEU A 334 -8.95 -5.20 -30.32
N GLU A 335 -8.61 -4.06 -29.73
CA GLU A 335 -8.67 -3.86 -28.29
C GLU A 335 -9.21 -2.47 -27.92
N ARG A 336 -10.02 -2.39 -26.85
CA ARG A 336 -10.61 -1.15 -26.35
C ARG A 336 -10.86 -1.20 -24.84
N LEU A 337 -10.38 -0.18 -24.13
CA LEU A 337 -10.61 0.00 -22.68
C LEU A 337 -11.89 0.79 -22.41
N ILE A 338 -12.81 0.31 -21.56
CA ILE A 338 -13.98 1.09 -21.15
C ILE A 338 -14.12 1.12 -19.63
N PHE A 339 -14.74 2.18 -19.10
CA PHE A 339 -15.02 2.29 -17.68
C PHE A 339 -16.52 2.19 -17.40
N HIS A 340 -16.89 1.27 -16.52
CA HIS A 340 -18.24 1.14 -16.00
C HIS A 340 -18.30 1.66 -14.56
N LYS A 341 -18.77 2.91 -14.41
CA LYS A 341 -18.94 3.53 -13.10
C LYS A 341 -20.15 2.93 -12.37
N THR A 342 -19.90 2.30 -11.22
CA THR A 342 -20.96 1.80 -10.32
C THR A 342 -20.91 2.52 -8.98
N GLU A 343 -22.05 2.59 -8.28
CA GLU A 343 -22.16 3.26 -6.97
C GLU A 343 -21.29 2.64 -5.87
N ASN A 344 -20.79 1.42 -6.04
CA ASN A 344 -19.99 0.71 -5.03
C ASN A 344 -18.48 0.86 -5.21
N LEU A 345 -18.00 1.69 -6.14
CA LEU A 345 -16.57 1.94 -6.31
C LEU A 345 -16.05 3.02 -5.37
N ILE A 346 -16.84 4.06 -5.18
CA ILE A 346 -16.43 5.29 -4.49
C ILE A 346 -17.46 5.60 -3.40
N GLU A 347 -16.96 5.99 -2.24
CA GLU A 347 -17.74 6.52 -1.14
C GLU A 347 -17.36 7.97 -0.90
N ASP A 348 -18.37 8.83 -0.73
CA ASP A 348 -18.13 10.26 -0.53
C ASP A 348 -17.93 10.55 0.96
N ILE A 349 -17.07 11.52 1.24
CA ILE A 349 -16.84 12.05 2.57
C ILE A 349 -17.05 13.56 2.55
N SER A 350 -17.88 14.04 3.47
CA SER A 350 -18.31 15.42 3.52
C SER A 350 -17.89 16.07 4.83
N PHE A 351 -17.59 17.37 4.76
CA PHE A 351 -17.39 18.19 5.94
C PHE A 351 -18.71 18.40 6.68
N LEU A 352 -18.74 18.01 7.95
CA LEU A 352 -19.93 18.15 8.81
C LEU A 352 -19.90 19.45 9.61
N GLY A 353 -18.71 19.88 10.04
CA GLY A 353 -18.55 21.12 10.78
C GLY A 353 -17.21 21.25 11.48
N LYS A 354 -16.99 22.43 12.07
CA LYS A 354 -15.79 22.77 12.85
C LYS A 354 -16.19 23.36 14.20
N ASP A 355 -15.38 23.11 15.22
CA ASP A 355 -15.43 23.85 16.48
C ASP A 355 -14.06 24.50 16.70
N VAL A 356 -14.03 25.84 16.66
CA VAL A 356 -12.79 26.61 16.78
C VAL A 356 -12.46 26.81 18.25
N GLY A 357 -11.40 26.16 18.72
CA GLY A 357 -10.82 26.39 20.05
C GLY A 357 -9.75 27.48 20.03
N TYR A 358 -9.09 27.70 21.17
CA TYR A 358 -7.99 28.66 21.27
C TYR A 358 -6.70 28.11 20.62
N ASP A 359 -6.33 26.88 20.99
CA ASP A 359 -5.10 26.21 20.54
C ASP A 359 -5.28 25.38 19.26
N SER A 360 -6.49 24.90 19.02
CA SER A 360 -6.81 23.95 17.96
C SER A 360 -8.25 24.08 17.50
N THR A 361 -8.48 23.79 16.21
CA THR A 361 -9.81 23.65 15.64
C THR A 361 -10.14 22.17 15.50
N GLN A 362 -11.26 21.75 16.07
CA GLN A 362 -11.80 20.41 15.87
C GLN A 362 -12.55 20.37 14.54
N ILE A 363 -12.22 19.40 13.69
CA ILE A 363 -12.89 19.14 12.42
C ILE A 363 -13.72 17.86 12.56
N ARG A 364 -14.95 17.89 12.03
CA ARG A 364 -15.83 16.73 11.92
C ARG A 364 -16.11 16.44 10.45
N LEU A 365 -15.89 15.19 10.05
CA LEU A 365 -16.27 14.67 8.74
C LEU A 365 -17.28 13.53 8.89
N ILE A 366 -18.07 13.29 7.86
CA ILE A 366 -19.03 12.18 7.81
C ILE A 366 -19.06 11.58 6.41
N THR A 367 -19.23 10.27 6.33
CA THR A 367 -19.41 9.56 5.05
C THR A 367 -20.89 9.42 4.70
N ASN A 368 -21.21 9.36 3.41
CA ASN A 368 -22.60 9.24 2.94
C ASN A 368 -23.20 7.82 3.05
N LYS A 369 -22.40 6.80 3.36
CA LYS A 369 -22.83 5.39 3.51
C LYS A 369 -22.64 4.88 4.94
N SER A 370 -23.27 3.74 5.23
CA SER A 370 -23.30 3.10 6.56
C SER A 370 -21.96 3.13 7.29
N ASN A 371 -22.02 3.45 8.58
CA ASN A 371 -20.87 3.49 9.50
C ASN A 371 -20.53 2.12 10.11
N THR A 372 -21.23 1.06 9.71
CA THR A 372 -21.00 -0.30 10.21
C THR A 372 -19.74 -0.96 9.67
N LEU A 373 -19.24 -0.50 8.52
CA LEU A 373 -18.04 -1.05 7.90
C LEU A 373 -16.80 -0.35 8.45
N LYS A 374 -15.75 -1.12 8.73
CA LYS A 374 -14.44 -0.55 9.07
C LYS A 374 -13.93 0.25 7.87
N LYS A 375 -13.47 1.48 8.13
CA LYS A 375 -12.89 2.37 7.12
C LYS A 375 -11.52 2.82 7.59
N SER A 376 -10.54 2.70 6.73
CA SER A 376 -9.18 3.17 6.97
C SER A 376 -9.00 4.47 6.21
N ILE A 377 -8.89 5.60 6.93
CA ILE A 377 -8.83 6.95 6.35
C ILE A 377 -7.56 7.64 6.84
N SER A 378 -6.83 8.28 5.93
CA SER A 378 -5.74 9.22 6.22
C SER A 378 -6.09 10.63 5.79
N VAL A 379 -5.52 11.59 6.49
CA VAL A 379 -5.72 13.02 6.22
C VAL A 379 -4.37 13.74 6.31
N SER A 380 -3.99 14.41 5.22
CA SER A 380 -2.96 15.45 5.26
C SER A 380 -3.62 16.82 5.34
N VAL A 381 -3.21 17.61 6.34
CA VAL A 381 -3.75 18.94 6.60
C VAL A 381 -2.69 19.97 6.29
N LEU A 382 -2.92 20.75 5.24
CA LEU A 382 -1.99 21.77 4.76
C LEU A 382 -2.63 23.16 4.78
N PRO A 383 -1.84 24.24 4.85
CA PRO A 383 -2.38 25.59 4.64
C PRO A 383 -3.04 25.72 3.26
N ALA A 384 -4.09 26.56 3.14
CA ALA A 384 -4.82 26.72 1.88
C ALA A 384 -3.94 27.22 0.71
N LEU A 385 -2.89 27.98 1.00
CA LEU A 385 -1.94 28.53 0.02
C LEU A 385 -0.75 27.60 -0.26
N THR A 386 -0.83 26.33 0.15
CA THR A 386 0.29 25.40 0.00
C THR A 386 0.68 25.20 -1.47
N GLY A 387 1.97 25.35 -1.76
CA GLY A 387 2.61 24.89 -3.00
C GLY A 387 3.38 23.58 -2.81
N ALA A 388 3.23 22.94 -1.64
CA ALA A 388 4.01 21.79 -1.22
C ALA A 388 3.40 20.45 -1.65
N TYR A 389 2.16 20.45 -2.15
CA TYR A 389 1.42 19.26 -2.57
C TYR A 389 1.12 19.35 -4.06
N ASN A 390 1.96 18.72 -4.88
CA ASN A 390 1.89 18.77 -6.34
C ASN A 390 1.62 17.39 -6.94
N THR A 391 0.77 16.60 -6.28
CA THR A 391 0.34 15.28 -6.79
C THR A 391 -1.16 15.27 -7.02
N ASN A 392 -1.55 14.91 -8.24
CA ASN A 392 -2.94 14.64 -8.61
C ASN A 392 -3.25 13.12 -8.57
N ASN A 393 -2.36 12.33 -7.95
CA ASN A 393 -2.51 10.90 -7.76
C ASN A 393 -3.36 10.63 -6.50
N THR A 394 -4.52 10.01 -6.71
CA THR A 394 -5.49 9.68 -5.66
C THR A 394 -5.65 8.17 -5.55
N ILE A 395 -6.21 7.67 -4.44
CA ILE A 395 -6.48 6.23 -4.30
C ILE A 395 -7.43 5.72 -5.39
N THR A 396 -8.38 6.56 -5.81
CA THR A 396 -9.34 6.24 -6.88
C THR A 396 -8.64 6.03 -8.22
N SER A 397 -7.81 6.98 -8.65
CA SER A 397 -7.05 6.84 -9.89
C SER A 397 -5.96 5.77 -9.81
N GLY A 398 -5.34 5.61 -8.64
CA GLY A 398 -4.32 4.62 -8.33
C GLY A 398 -4.79 3.17 -8.43
N PHE A 399 -6.04 2.89 -8.08
CA PHE A 399 -6.61 1.53 -8.16
C PHE A 399 -7.53 1.28 -9.35
N LEU A 400 -8.25 2.31 -9.82
CA LEU A 400 -9.29 2.13 -10.84
C LEU A 400 -8.80 2.42 -12.27
N LEU A 401 -7.71 3.18 -12.46
CA LEU A 401 -7.19 3.53 -13.79
C LEU A 401 -5.77 3.04 -14.03
N LYS A 402 -4.82 3.52 -13.23
CA LYS A 402 -3.38 3.32 -13.47
C LYS A 402 -2.93 1.86 -13.62
N PRO A 403 -3.54 0.85 -12.96
CA PRO A 403 -3.14 -0.54 -13.17
C PRO A 403 -3.36 -1.05 -14.61
N TYR A 404 -4.26 -0.42 -15.37
CA TYR A 404 -4.71 -0.91 -16.68
C TYR A 404 -4.16 -0.16 -17.89
N ILE A 405 -3.52 0.99 -17.68
CA ILE A 405 -3.06 1.88 -18.75
C ILE A 405 -1.54 2.05 -18.71
N LYS A 406 -0.94 2.43 -19.84
CA LYS A 406 0.49 2.69 -19.96
C LYS A 406 0.75 4.20 -19.92
N GLY A 407 1.76 4.63 -19.14
CA GLY A 407 2.22 6.02 -19.13
C GLY A 407 1.47 6.97 -18.18
N PRO A 408 1.85 8.26 -18.15
CA PRO A 408 1.29 9.24 -17.24
C PRO A 408 -0.12 9.69 -17.67
N ILE A 409 -0.99 9.88 -16.67
CA ILE A 409 -2.31 10.50 -16.83
C ILE A 409 -2.19 11.96 -16.40
N GLU A 410 -2.73 12.87 -17.22
CA GLU A 410 -2.84 14.27 -16.83
C GLU A 410 -4.05 14.46 -15.92
N ASN A 411 -3.82 15.10 -14.77
CA ASN A 411 -4.79 15.28 -13.68
C ASN A 411 -5.74 14.08 -13.44
N PRO A 412 -5.23 12.91 -12.97
CA PRO A 412 -6.02 11.70 -12.82
C PRO A 412 -7.28 11.84 -11.95
N ASN A 413 -7.25 12.73 -10.95
CA ASN A 413 -8.38 12.96 -10.05
C ASN A 413 -9.61 13.50 -10.79
N ALA A 414 -9.41 14.32 -11.83
CA ALA A 414 -10.50 15.00 -12.53
C ALA A 414 -11.54 14.04 -13.16
N TYR A 415 -11.14 12.82 -13.49
CA TYR A 415 -12.02 11.79 -14.04
C TYR A 415 -12.98 11.16 -13.02
N PHE A 416 -12.83 11.48 -11.72
CA PHE A 416 -13.66 10.96 -10.64
C PHE A 416 -14.32 12.04 -9.78
N LEU A 417 -13.98 13.33 -9.98
CA LEU A 417 -14.48 14.44 -9.16
C LEU A 417 -16.02 14.56 -9.20
N ASN A 418 -16.61 14.46 -10.38
CA ASN A 418 -18.05 14.63 -10.56
C ASN A 418 -18.71 13.35 -11.10
N SER A 419 -20.03 13.26 -10.91
CA SER A 419 -20.87 12.22 -11.49
C SER A 419 -21.79 12.82 -12.55
N ASP A 420 -21.17 13.43 -13.56
CA ASP A 420 -21.85 14.06 -14.68
C ASP A 420 -21.37 13.48 -16.03
N ARG A 421 -22.17 13.73 -17.08
CA ARG A 421 -21.89 13.23 -18.43
C ARG A 421 -20.60 13.80 -19.04
N LYS A 422 -20.16 15.01 -18.64
CA LYS A 422 -18.90 15.59 -19.14
C LYS A 422 -17.71 14.79 -18.60
N THR A 423 -17.73 14.46 -17.32
CA THR A 423 -16.71 13.67 -16.64
C THR A 423 -16.63 12.26 -17.21
N ASP A 424 -17.78 11.62 -17.42
CA ASP A 424 -17.85 10.30 -18.07
C ASP A 424 -17.31 10.34 -19.51
N TYR A 425 -17.61 11.40 -20.27
CA TYR A 425 -17.06 11.60 -21.60
C TYR A 425 -15.55 11.85 -21.61
N ASN A 426 -15.05 12.67 -20.68
CA ASN A 426 -13.61 12.89 -20.52
C ASN A 426 -12.88 11.59 -20.18
N LEU A 427 -13.45 10.75 -19.32
CA LEU A 427 -12.90 9.44 -19.00
C LEU A 427 -12.90 8.50 -20.22
N ASP A 428 -13.97 8.51 -21.03
CA ASP A 428 -14.01 7.76 -22.29
C ASP A 428 -12.90 8.23 -23.26
N LEU A 429 -12.71 9.55 -23.40
CA LEU A 429 -11.64 10.13 -24.21
C LEU A 429 -10.25 9.72 -23.71
N LEU A 430 -10.03 9.71 -22.39
CA LEU A 430 -8.78 9.24 -21.81
C LEU A 430 -8.51 7.81 -22.27
N LEU A 431 -9.48 6.91 -22.12
CA LEU A 431 -9.30 5.50 -22.43
C LEU A 431 -9.15 5.18 -23.92
N ILE A 432 -9.66 6.03 -24.82
CA ILE A 432 -9.37 5.92 -26.26
C ILE A 432 -7.92 6.34 -26.53
N THR A 433 -7.45 7.37 -25.82
CA THR A 433 -6.13 7.98 -26.04
C THR A 433 -4.99 7.32 -25.26
N GLN A 434 -5.27 6.26 -24.48
CA GLN A 434 -4.24 5.41 -23.89
C GLN A 434 -3.78 4.27 -24.81
N GLY A 435 -4.49 4.03 -25.92
CA GLY A 435 -4.18 2.92 -26.83
C GLY A 435 -4.53 1.55 -26.23
N TRP A 436 -3.59 0.61 -26.32
CA TRP A 436 -3.74 -0.76 -25.83
C TRP A 436 -3.62 -0.81 -24.31
N SER A 437 -4.25 -1.82 -23.70
CA SER A 437 -4.14 -2.07 -22.27
C SER A 437 -2.70 -2.34 -21.84
N ARG A 438 -2.45 -2.25 -20.54
CA ARG A 438 -1.15 -2.59 -19.97
C ARG A 438 -0.76 -4.06 -20.23
N TYR A 439 -1.73 -4.95 -20.39
CA TYR A 439 -1.53 -6.37 -20.59
C TYR A 439 -1.16 -6.71 -22.02
N GLU A 440 -0.21 -7.62 -22.19
CA GLU A 440 0.18 -8.10 -23.51
C GLU A 440 -0.27 -9.56 -23.70
N TRP A 441 -1.08 -9.81 -24.71
CA TRP A 441 -1.58 -11.17 -25.02
C TRP A 441 -0.46 -12.19 -25.27
N ARG A 442 0.69 -11.72 -25.75
CA ARG A 442 1.89 -12.57 -25.85
C ARG A 442 2.34 -13.09 -24.48
N ASN A 443 2.32 -12.25 -23.44
CA ASN A 443 2.66 -12.66 -22.08
C ASN A 443 1.59 -13.60 -21.52
N ILE A 444 0.31 -13.31 -21.78
CA ILE A 444 -0.82 -14.15 -21.36
C ILE A 444 -0.70 -15.57 -21.92
N PHE A 445 -0.37 -15.71 -23.20
CA PHE A 445 -0.29 -17.02 -23.86
C PHE A 445 1.00 -17.80 -23.57
N TYR A 446 2.14 -17.12 -23.41
CA TYR A 446 3.45 -17.77 -23.45
C TYR A 446 4.33 -17.54 -22.21
N SER A 447 3.93 -16.64 -21.31
CA SER A 447 4.69 -16.28 -20.11
C SER A 447 3.80 -16.30 -18.87
N PRO A 448 3.17 -17.45 -18.52
CA PRO A 448 2.28 -17.54 -17.37
C PRO A 448 3.04 -17.15 -16.09
N GLN A 449 2.34 -16.48 -15.19
CA GLN A 449 2.90 -16.02 -13.93
C GLN A 449 3.10 -17.22 -13.00
N ILE A 450 4.32 -17.38 -12.49
CA ILE A 450 4.71 -18.51 -11.61
C ILE A 450 5.15 -17.93 -10.28
N ALA A 451 4.67 -18.52 -9.18
CA ALA A 451 5.01 -18.11 -7.82
C ALA A 451 6.45 -18.53 -7.47
N LYS A 452 7.43 -17.72 -7.92
CA LYS A 452 8.86 -17.87 -7.61
C LYS A 452 9.23 -17.21 -6.28
N TYR A 453 8.55 -16.12 -5.97
CA TYR A 453 8.70 -15.34 -4.75
C TYR A 453 7.54 -15.66 -3.82
N ASN A 454 7.85 -16.06 -2.60
CA ASN A 454 6.81 -16.42 -1.64
C ASN A 454 6.04 -15.18 -1.17
N PHE A 455 4.77 -15.41 -0.86
CA PHE A 455 3.97 -14.47 -0.09
C PHE A 455 4.55 -14.40 1.33
N GLU A 456 4.91 -13.20 1.79
CA GLU A 456 5.57 -12.99 3.07
C GLU A 456 4.56 -12.67 4.17
N ALA A 457 4.59 -13.48 5.23
CA ALA A 457 3.70 -13.39 6.39
C ALA A 457 4.53 -13.23 7.69
N GLY A 458 5.41 -12.23 7.75
CA GLY A 458 6.37 -12.05 8.84
C GLY A 458 7.81 -12.35 8.42
N PHE A 459 8.66 -12.58 9.42
CA PHE A 459 10.05 -12.99 9.23
C PHE A 459 10.21 -14.48 9.54
N GLN A 460 11.18 -15.10 8.88
CA GLN A 460 11.56 -16.48 9.12
C GLN A 460 12.96 -16.51 9.72
N LEU A 461 13.15 -17.19 10.86
CA LEU A 461 14.46 -17.45 11.43
C LEU A 461 14.83 -18.91 11.18
N GLN A 462 15.85 -19.15 10.36
CA GLN A 462 16.39 -20.49 10.14
C GLN A 462 17.78 -20.58 10.76
N GLY A 463 18.03 -21.63 11.53
CA GLY A 463 19.30 -21.80 12.21
C GLY A 463 19.79 -23.24 12.29
N LYS A 464 21.06 -23.36 12.64
CA LYS A 464 21.75 -24.61 12.89
C LYS A 464 22.45 -24.55 14.25
N ILE A 465 22.34 -25.64 15.01
CA ILE A 465 23.09 -25.83 16.24
C ILE A 465 24.46 -26.42 15.89
N ASN A 466 25.53 -25.76 16.33
CA ASN A 466 26.92 -26.12 16.08
C ASN A 466 27.62 -26.60 17.36
N ASN A 467 27.01 -27.59 18.04
CA ASN A 467 27.55 -28.25 19.23
C ASN A 467 27.79 -29.74 18.93
N ALA A 468 28.79 -30.35 19.57
CA ALA A 468 29.06 -31.79 19.46
C ALA A 468 27.88 -32.66 19.92
N ASP A 469 27.08 -32.18 20.88
CA ASP A 469 25.93 -32.90 21.46
C ASP A 469 24.59 -32.52 20.79
N ALA A 470 24.60 -32.06 19.53
CA ALA A 470 23.38 -31.58 18.88
C ALA A 470 22.26 -32.64 18.79
N GLU A 471 22.61 -33.93 18.79
CA GLU A 471 21.68 -35.06 18.81
C GLU A 471 20.87 -35.19 20.13
N ASP A 472 21.31 -34.53 21.21
CA ASP A 472 20.66 -34.53 22.52
C ASP A 472 19.63 -33.41 22.71
N TYR A 473 19.52 -32.50 21.73
CA TYR A 473 18.59 -31.39 21.76
C TYR A 473 17.28 -31.77 21.06
N LYS A 474 16.17 -31.54 21.75
CA LYS A 474 14.82 -31.82 21.23
C LYS A 474 14.21 -30.59 20.57
N GLU A 475 14.30 -29.46 21.25
CA GLU A 475 13.62 -28.21 20.88
C GLU A 475 14.58 -27.02 21.05
N VAL A 476 14.40 -25.97 20.26
CA VAL A 476 14.96 -24.63 20.50
C VAL A 476 13.84 -23.73 20.97
N VAL A 477 14.11 -22.95 22.02
CA VAL A 477 13.23 -21.90 22.54
C VAL A 477 13.73 -20.56 22.03
N LEU A 478 12.88 -19.82 21.34
CA LEU A 478 13.10 -18.43 20.95
C LEU A 478 12.36 -17.51 21.91
N PHE A 479 13.10 -16.54 22.47
CA PHE A 479 12.55 -15.49 23.32
C PHE A 479 12.94 -14.12 22.79
N SER A 480 11.97 -13.20 22.69
CA SER A 480 12.22 -11.80 22.37
C SER A 480 11.21 -10.91 23.08
N ALA A 481 11.66 -10.25 24.15
CA ALA A 481 10.80 -9.43 25.00
C ALA A 481 10.16 -8.25 24.24
N LYS A 482 10.94 -7.52 23.42
CA LYS A 482 10.44 -6.39 22.63
C LYS A 482 9.33 -6.79 21.64
N ASN A 483 9.39 -8.03 21.17
CA ASN A 483 8.44 -8.58 20.20
C ASN A 483 7.33 -9.41 20.87
N GLU A 484 7.34 -9.52 22.21
CA GLU A 484 6.41 -10.38 22.97
C GLU A 484 6.41 -11.85 22.51
N LEU A 485 7.57 -12.36 22.06
CA LEU A 485 7.70 -13.72 21.55
C LEU A 485 8.29 -14.68 22.60
N MET A 486 7.63 -15.83 22.78
CA MET A 486 8.16 -17.02 23.42
C MET A 486 7.69 -18.25 22.65
N LEU A 487 8.54 -18.77 21.77
CA LEU A 487 8.19 -19.83 20.82
C LEU A 487 9.11 -21.02 20.98
N THR A 488 8.66 -22.21 20.60
CA THR A 488 9.48 -23.42 20.56
C THR A 488 9.43 -24.06 19.17
N SER A 489 10.57 -24.55 18.69
CA SER A 489 10.68 -25.28 17.42
C SER A 489 11.47 -26.57 17.62
N ASP A 490 11.03 -27.64 16.98
CA ASP A 490 11.73 -28.94 17.03
C ASP A 490 13.07 -28.88 16.29
N VAL A 491 14.07 -29.59 16.81
CA VAL A 491 15.37 -29.77 16.16
C VAL A 491 15.35 -31.02 15.29
N LYS A 492 15.67 -30.86 14.00
CA LYS A 492 15.81 -31.98 13.04
C LYS A 492 17.19 -31.89 12.39
N ASP A 493 18.01 -32.93 12.53
CA ASP A 493 19.38 -32.97 12.00
C ASP A 493 20.25 -31.76 12.39
N SER A 494 20.08 -31.27 13.63
CA SER A 494 20.71 -30.04 14.16
C SER A 494 20.18 -28.72 13.56
N TYR A 495 19.16 -28.75 12.70
CA TYR A 495 18.49 -27.56 12.16
C TYR A 495 17.19 -27.27 12.89
N PHE A 496 16.82 -25.99 12.93
CA PHE A 496 15.55 -25.50 13.46
C PHE A 496 15.07 -24.31 12.64
N SER A 497 13.75 -24.08 12.60
CA SER A 497 13.19 -22.89 12.00
C SER A 497 12.01 -22.34 12.79
N PHE A 498 11.85 -21.02 12.74
CA PHE A 498 10.68 -20.31 13.23
C PHE A 498 10.09 -19.51 12.07
N GLU A 499 8.80 -19.70 11.83
CA GLU A 499 8.06 -19.04 10.74
C GLU A 499 7.18 -17.92 11.30
N ASN A 500 6.79 -17.00 10.42
CA ASN A 500 5.80 -15.96 10.68
C ASN A 500 6.09 -15.10 11.93
N LEU A 501 7.35 -14.77 12.14
CA LEU A 501 7.79 -13.98 13.29
C LEU A 501 7.49 -12.49 13.06
N SER A 502 6.81 -11.85 14.00
CA SER A 502 6.74 -10.38 14.06
C SER A 502 7.98 -9.88 14.80
N LEU A 503 8.99 -9.45 14.04
CA LEU A 503 10.26 -8.99 14.58
C LEU A 503 10.41 -7.50 14.34
N MET A 504 10.52 -6.70 15.40
CA MET A 504 10.85 -5.28 15.31
C MET A 504 12.34 -5.09 15.03
N ASN A 505 12.66 -4.06 14.28
CA ASN A 505 14.04 -3.72 14.00
C ASN A 505 14.80 -3.41 15.31
N ASN A 506 16.08 -3.77 15.34
CA ASN A 506 16.97 -3.63 16.50
C ASN A 506 16.44 -4.33 17.77
N SER A 507 15.64 -5.39 17.62
CA SER A 507 15.17 -6.20 18.75
C SER A 507 16.19 -7.28 19.13
N ILE A 508 16.20 -7.69 20.40
CA ILE A 508 17.05 -8.78 20.87
C ILE A 508 16.30 -10.10 20.71
N VAL A 509 16.89 -11.04 20.00
CA VAL A 509 16.42 -12.42 19.89
C VAL A 509 17.35 -13.32 20.71
N SER A 510 16.78 -14.11 21.61
CA SER A 510 17.47 -15.02 22.50
C SER A 510 17.08 -16.46 22.21
N LEU A 511 18.07 -17.32 21.96
CA LEU A 511 17.86 -18.74 21.64
C LEU A 511 18.42 -19.65 22.73
N SER A 512 17.65 -20.65 23.17
CA SER A 512 18.09 -21.68 24.11
C SER A 512 17.75 -23.07 23.58
N ALA A 513 18.61 -24.07 23.79
CA ALA A 513 18.31 -25.45 23.43
C ALA A 513 17.76 -26.20 24.64
N LYS A 514 16.67 -26.94 24.42
CA LYS A 514 16.05 -27.82 25.41
C LYS A 514 16.45 -29.25 25.14
N THR A 515 17.18 -29.83 26.08
CA THR A 515 17.62 -31.23 26.03
C THR A 515 16.42 -32.20 26.11
N LYS A 516 16.61 -33.46 25.71
CA LYS A 516 15.59 -34.54 25.92
C LYS A 516 15.13 -34.68 27.38
N LYS A 517 15.96 -34.26 28.35
CA LYS A 517 15.67 -34.25 29.80
C LYS A 517 14.94 -32.98 30.28
N GLY A 518 14.57 -32.07 29.38
CA GLY A 518 13.84 -30.84 29.69
C GLY A 518 14.70 -29.66 30.18
N LYS A 519 16.02 -29.84 30.33
CA LYS A 519 16.93 -28.77 30.76
C LYS A 519 17.23 -27.80 29.61
N LEU A 520 17.12 -26.50 29.88
CA LEU A 520 17.55 -25.42 28.99
C LEU A 520 19.05 -25.16 29.11
N ILE A 521 19.72 -24.99 27.98
CA ILE A 521 21.16 -24.72 27.90
C ILE A 521 21.43 -23.67 26.81
N ASN A 522 22.59 -23.02 26.89
CA ASN A 522 23.05 -22.07 25.87
C ASN A 522 23.66 -22.83 24.68
N PRO A 523 23.03 -22.84 23.49
CA PRO A 523 23.59 -23.53 22.34
C PRO A 523 24.53 -22.59 21.56
N GLN A 524 25.58 -23.14 20.95
CA GLN A 524 26.26 -22.44 19.86
C GLN A 524 25.37 -22.55 18.63
N VAL A 525 24.81 -21.43 18.17
CA VAL A 525 23.89 -21.40 17.03
C VAL A 525 24.33 -20.36 16.03
N TYR A 526 24.12 -20.70 14.75
CA TYR A 526 24.15 -19.74 13.65
C TYR A 526 22.75 -19.70 13.04
N TYR A 527 22.24 -18.51 12.79
CA TYR A 527 20.94 -18.33 12.15
C TYR A 527 20.94 -17.16 11.19
N ASN A 528 20.04 -17.23 10.22
CA ASN A 528 19.71 -16.15 9.30
C ASN A 528 18.24 -15.79 9.48
N ILE A 529 17.92 -14.51 9.22
CA ILE A 529 16.54 -14.01 9.20
C ILE A 529 16.20 -13.69 7.76
N TYR A 530 15.11 -14.28 7.27
CA TYR A 530 14.56 -14.04 5.96
C TYR A 530 13.28 -13.22 6.07
N PRO A 531 12.96 -12.39 5.06
CA PRO A 531 13.71 -12.16 3.82
C PRO A 531 15.03 -11.40 4.06
N ASN A 532 16.05 -11.60 3.22
CA ASN A 532 17.32 -10.86 3.33
C ASN A 532 17.23 -9.49 2.66
N PHE A 533 18.04 -8.53 3.11
CA PHE A 533 18.16 -7.23 2.46
C PHE A 533 18.82 -7.39 1.08
N VAL A 534 18.09 -7.09 0.02
CA VAL A 534 18.58 -7.09 -1.37
C VAL A 534 18.62 -5.66 -1.89
N LEU A 535 19.78 -5.26 -2.44
CA LEU A 535 19.94 -4.01 -3.18
C LEU A 535 19.07 -4.06 -4.43
N ASP A 536 18.36 -2.97 -4.69
CA ASP A 536 17.46 -2.81 -5.83
C ASP A 536 17.74 -1.45 -6.49
N SER A 537 17.28 -1.26 -7.72
CA SER A 537 17.37 0.00 -8.45
C SER A 537 16.11 0.21 -9.28
N ILE A 538 15.80 1.45 -9.64
CA ILE A 538 14.66 1.77 -10.50
C ILE A 538 15.09 2.58 -11.72
N GLU A 539 14.31 2.49 -12.81
CA GLU A 539 14.48 3.39 -13.95
C GLU A 539 13.67 4.68 -13.72
N THR A 540 14.35 5.80 -13.57
CA THR A 540 13.75 7.11 -13.26
C THR A 540 13.51 7.99 -14.49
N LYS A 541 14.26 7.77 -15.58
CA LYS A 541 14.26 8.63 -16.79
C LYS A 541 12.87 8.83 -17.40
N ASN A 542 11.99 7.83 -17.32
CA ASN A 542 10.64 7.87 -17.87
C ASN A 542 9.60 8.47 -16.90
N VAL A 543 10.00 8.80 -15.66
CA VAL A 543 9.12 9.27 -14.58
C VAL A 543 9.32 10.76 -14.30
N LEU A 544 10.48 11.32 -14.64
CA LEU A 544 10.81 12.73 -14.39
C LEU A 544 9.84 13.68 -15.11
N LYS A 545 9.00 14.38 -14.34
CA LYS A 545 8.28 15.57 -14.80
C LYS A 545 9.06 16.82 -14.39
N GLN A 546 9.61 17.50 -15.41
CA GLN A 546 10.27 18.81 -15.44
C GLN A 546 11.36 19.13 -14.38
N PRO A 547 12.43 19.86 -14.75
CA PRO A 547 13.30 20.50 -13.77
C PRO A 547 12.55 21.63 -13.06
N VAL A 548 12.42 21.53 -11.74
CA VAL A 548 11.90 22.64 -10.93
C VAL A 548 13.03 23.67 -10.76
N LYS A 549 12.77 24.93 -11.12
CA LYS A 549 13.65 26.03 -10.74
C LYS A 549 13.66 26.14 -9.22
N ILE A 550 14.78 25.72 -8.61
CA ILE A 550 15.08 25.99 -7.22
C ILE A 550 15.46 27.46 -7.10
N THR A 551 14.46 28.34 -7.10
CA THR A 551 14.64 29.76 -6.79
C THR A 551 13.99 30.05 -5.45
N GLY A 552 14.82 30.06 -4.41
CA GLY A 552 14.44 30.56 -3.10
C GLY A 552 15.55 30.27 -2.12
N LYS A 553 16.14 31.33 -1.57
CA LYS A 553 17.01 31.29 -0.39
C LYS A 553 16.12 30.81 0.77
N ASN A 554 15.91 29.52 0.90
CA ASN A 554 14.96 28.97 1.86
C ASN A 554 15.66 28.85 3.21
N GLU A 555 15.70 29.96 3.94
CA GLU A 555 16.04 29.89 5.34
C GLU A 555 14.98 29.04 6.05
N SER A 556 15.36 27.86 6.58
CA SER A 556 14.45 26.94 7.28
C SER A 556 13.49 27.68 8.24
N PHE A 557 12.19 27.33 8.17
CA PHE A 557 11.17 27.81 9.11
C PHE A 557 10.97 26.85 10.30
N ILE A 558 11.70 25.74 10.32
CA ILE A 558 11.71 24.76 11.41
C ILE A 558 12.93 25.05 12.26
N TYR A 559 12.74 25.18 13.58
CA TYR A 559 13.85 25.26 14.52
C TYR A 559 14.58 23.92 14.55
N ASP A 560 15.92 23.96 14.49
CA ASP A 560 16.72 22.77 14.75
C ASP A 560 16.65 22.42 16.25
N ASP A 561 16.53 21.14 16.57
CA ASP A 561 16.42 20.63 17.95
C ASP A 561 17.63 21.01 18.83
N SER A 562 18.72 21.51 18.23
CA SER A 562 19.89 22.05 18.93
C SER A 562 19.71 23.50 19.43
N ILE A 563 18.61 24.18 19.10
CA ILE A 563 18.33 25.55 19.50
C ILE A 563 17.20 25.54 20.53
N THR A 564 17.55 25.56 21.82
CA THR A 564 16.60 25.87 22.90
C THR A 564 16.38 27.38 22.96
N GLU A 565 15.28 27.85 22.39
CA GLU A 565 14.70 29.14 22.80
C GLU A 565 13.60 28.84 23.82
N LEU A 566 13.80 29.31 25.06
CA LEU A 566 12.86 29.13 26.17
C LEU A 566 11.64 30.01 25.93
N ASP A 567 10.61 29.45 25.30
CA ASP A 567 9.27 30.03 25.38
C ASP A 567 8.35 29.13 26.21
N THR A 568 7.61 29.79 27.08
CA THR A 568 6.95 29.30 28.30
C THR A 568 6.40 27.87 28.23
N ILE A 569 7.02 26.93 28.97
CA ILE A 569 6.56 25.54 29.08
C ILE A 569 5.27 25.50 29.88
N MET A 570 4.12 25.42 29.20
CA MET A 570 2.87 25.03 29.83
C MET A 570 2.83 23.50 29.91
N LEU A 571 3.17 22.96 31.08
CA LEU A 571 3.13 21.53 31.37
C LEU A 571 1.68 21.02 31.31
N SER A 572 1.20 20.61 30.13
CA SER A 572 0.04 19.73 30.05
C SER A 572 0.50 18.32 30.41
N VAL A 573 0.32 17.96 31.68
CA VAL A 573 0.54 16.59 32.15
C VAL A 573 -0.57 15.73 31.58
N LYS A 574 -0.37 15.18 30.37
CA LYS A 574 -1.09 13.97 29.97
C LYS A 574 -0.59 12.85 30.86
N LYS A 575 -1.44 12.41 31.80
CA LYS A 575 -1.24 11.19 32.56
C LYS A 575 -1.11 10.04 31.54
N TYR A 576 0.11 9.57 31.32
CA TYR A 576 0.34 8.33 30.59
C TYR A 576 -0.39 7.22 31.34
N GLU A 577 -1.43 6.64 30.74
CA GLU A 577 -1.90 5.34 31.18
C GLU A 577 -0.78 4.35 30.85
N LYS A 578 -0.12 3.84 31.90
CA LYS A 578 0.83 2.73 31.76
C LYS A 578 0.09 1.56 31.14
N LYS A 579 0.49 1.15 29.93
CA LYS A 579 0.13 -0.17 29.41
C LYS A 579 0.66 -1.22 30.39
N GLU A 580 -0.21 -2.09 30.90
CA GLU A 580 0.22 -3.23 31.69
C GLU A 580 1.12 -4.12 30.84
N LYS A 581 2.36 -4.35 31.27
CA LYS A 581 3.27 -5.27 30.58
C LYS A 581 2.77 -6.71 30.72
N PHE A 582 2.88 -7.49 29.66
CA PHE A 582 2.49 -8.91 29.63
C PHE A 582 3.15 -9.69 30.77
N MET A 583 2.34 -10.36 31.59
CA MET A 583 2.79 -11.17 32.72
C MET A 583 2.74 -12.65 32.34
N ALA A 584 3.88 -13.34 32.36
CA ALA A 584 3.97 -14.75 31.94
C ALA A 584 3.04 -15.69 32.74
N THR A 585 2.80 -15.42 34.03
CA THR A 585 1.78 -16.08 34.87
C THR A 585 1.41 -15.17 36.06
N GLY A 586 0.21 -14.59 36.08
CA GLY A 586 -0.24 -13.74 37.20
C GLY A 586 -0.79 -14.56 38.38
N GLY A 587 -0.22 -14.42 39.58
CA GLY A 587 -0.75 -15.04 40.81
C GLY A 587 -2.04 -14.39 41.34
N VAL A 588 -2.70 -15.03 42.31
CA VAL A 588 -3.91 -14.48 42.97
C VAL A 588 -3.52 -13.24 43.80
N ASN A 589 -4.25 -12.13 43.62
CA ASN A 589 -3.98 -10.83 44.26
C ASN A 589 -2.58 -10.27 43.99
N ASN A 590 -2.17 -10.25 42.72
CA ASN A 590 -0.93 -9.61 42.31
C ASN A 590 -0.95 -8.11 42.61
N ARG A 591 0.04 -7.62 43.37
CA ARG A 591 0.13 -6.22 43.78
C ARG A 591 1.35 -5.57 43.13
N ALA A 592 1.12 -4.48 42.40
CA ALA A 592 2.19 -3.58 41.97
C ALA A 592 2.75 -2.82 43.19
N ILE A 593 4.06 -2.79 43.32
CA ILE A 593 4.75 -2.00 44.35
C ILE A 593 5.16 -0.67 43.73
N ASP A 594 4.68 0.42 44.32
CA ASP A 594 5.04 1.76 43.88
C ASP A 594 6.45 2.12 44.39
N LEU A 595 7.46 1.76 43.61
CA LEU A 595 8.85 1.89 43.99
C LEU A 595 9.29 3.35 44.17
N GLN A 596 8.78 4.27 43.36
CA GLN A 596 9.24 5.66 43.32
C GLN A 596 8.62 6.52 44.42
N ILE A 597 7.43 6.16 44.90
CA ILE A 597 6.77 6.85 46.01
C ILE A 597 7.25 6.28 47.35
N MET A 598 7.49 4.96 47.44
CA MET A 598 7.66 4.28 48.72
C MET A 598 9.12 4.09 49.16
N TYR A 599 10.11 4.16 48.26
CA TYR A 599 11.50 3.80 48.56
C TYR A 599 12.51 4.77 47.92
N SER A 600 13.68 4.95 48.55
CA SER A 600 14.78 5.73 47.99
C SER A 600 15.44 5.00 46.81
N PHE A 601 15.97 5.76 45.84
CA PHE A 601 16.62 5.23 44.64
C PHE A 601 17.73 4.19 44.90
N SER A 602 18.47 4.32 46.01
CA SER A 602 19.57 3.42 46.39
C SER A 602 19.13 2.17 47.16
N THR A 603 17.83 2.02 47.47
CA THR A 603 17.31 0.86 48.21
C THR A 603 17.46 -0.41 47.37
N ARG A 604 17.94 -1.51 47.95
CA ARG A 604 18.05 -2.79 47.22
C ARG A 604 16.67 -3.44 47.05
N ILE A 605 16.46 -4.06 45.91
CA ILE A 605 15.19 -4.73 45.57
C ILE A 605 14.90 -5.90 46.51
N ILE A 606 15.93 -6.59 47.00
CA ILE A 606 15.73 -7.64 48.01
C ILE A 606 15.19 -7.10 49.35
N ASP A 607 15.50 -5.86 49.73
CA ASP A 607 14.97 -5.22 50.93
C ASP A 607 13.50 -4.78 50.70
N VAL A 608 13.18 -4.36 49.47
CA VAL A 608 11.80 -4.11 49.03
C VAL A 608 10.98 -5.41 49.05
N ILE A 609 11.53 -6.53 48.55
CA ILE A 609 10.89 -7.85 48.60
C ILE A 609 10.66 -8.28 50.06
N ARG A 610 11.65 -8.08 50.95
CA ARG A 610 11.55 -8.38 52.38
C ARG A 610 10.40 -7.62 53.05
N SER A 611 10.18 -6.36 52.69
CA SER A 611 9.08 -5.54 53.23
C SER A 611 7.71 -5.90 52.64
N ASN A 612 7.65 -6.66 51.54
CA ASN A 612 6.41 -6.98 50.83
C ASN A 612 5.91 -8.42 50.99
N GLY A 613 6.37 -9.13 52.03
CA GLY A 613 5.75 -10.37 52.52
C GLY A 613 6.54 -11.65 52.28
N PHE A 614 7.83 -11.53 51.97
CA PHE A 614 8.78 -12.65 51.88
C PHE A 614 9.89 -12.50 52.92
N ASP A 615 10.46 -13.63 53.34
CA ASP A 615 11.67 -13.65 54.16
C ASP A 615 12.89 -13.75 53.26
N VAL A 616 13.83 -12.81 53.43
CA VAL A 616 15.06 -12.74 52.66
C VAL A 616 16.22 -12.97 53.62
N MET A 617 16.86 -14.13 53.48
CA MET A 617 18.05 -14.53 54.24
C MET A 617 19.29 -14.31 53.38
N GLU A 618 20.28 -13.62 53.93
CA GLU A 618 21.57 -13.37 53.28
C GLU A 618 22.68 -14.07 54.07
N SER A 619 23.43 -14.96 53.43
CA SER A 619 24.63 -15.58 54.00
C SER A 619 25.79 -15.42 53.03
N GLY A 620 26.51 -14.30 53.13
CA GLY A 620 27.57 -13.94 52.20
C GLY A 620 27.03 -13.73 50.77
N ILE A 621 27.38 -14.63 49.86
CA ILE A 621 26.97 -14.58 48.44
C ILE A 621 25.63 -15.30 48.21
N GLU A 622 25.18 -16.13 49.15
CA GLU A 622 23.95 -16.90 49.00
C GLU A 622 22.75 -16.10 49.53
N VAL A 623 21.80 -15.79 48.64
CA VAL A 623 20.51 -15.19 48.99
C VAL A 623 19.44 -16.27 48.90
N LYS A 624 18.58 -16.35 49.92
CA LYS A 624 17.38 -17.21 49.92
C LYS A 624 16.15 -16.36 50.16
N ILE A 625 15.14 -16.52 49.31
CA ILE A 625 13.85 -15.87 49.44
C ILE A 625 12.80 -16.95 49.71
N LEU A 626 12.10 -16.83 50.84
CA LEU A 626 11.12 -17.79 51.32
C LEU A 626 9.75 -17.11 51.52
N SER A 627 8.70 -17.86 51.28
CA SER A 627 7.33 -17.41 51.53
C SER A 627 7.00 -17.44 53.01
N ARG A 628 6.40 -16.36 53.52
CA ARG A 628 5.91 -16.29 54.91
C ARG A 628 4.62 -17.09 55.16
N ARG A 629 3.94 -17.55 54.10
CA ARG A 629 2.54 -18.01 54.16
C ARG A 629 2.30 -19.49 53.87
N GLY A 630 3.32 -20.30 53.58
CA GLY A 630 3.11 -21.72 53.29
C GLY A 630 4.30 -22.61 53.66
N THR A 631 3.99 -23.71 54.33
CA THR A 631 4.90 -24.83 54.61
C THR A 631 4.31 -26.09 54.01
N ASN A 632 5.14 -26.90 53.34
CA ASN A 632 4.80 -28.27 52.94
C ASN A 632 5.62 -29.27 53.79
N LEU A 633 5.45 -30.57 53.55
CA LEU A 633 6.19 -31.64 54.24
C LEU A 633 7.74 -31.54 54.09
N GLN A 634 8.23 -30.66 53.22
CA GLN A 634 9.66 -30.41 52.93
C GLN A 634 10.16 -29.04 53.41
N GLY A 635 9.32 -28.19 54.01
CA GLY A 635 9.72 -26.89 54.59
C GLY A 635 8.94 -25.67 54.06
N GLN A 636 9.48 -24.46 54.30
CA GLN A 636 8.92 -23.20 53.79
C GLN A 636 8.99 -23.14 52.25
N LEU A 637 7.88 -22.76 51.62
CA LEU A 637 7.77 -22.67 50.17
C LEU A 637 8.64 -21.52 49.60
N ARG A 638 9.18 -21.71 48.39
CA ARG A 638 9.93 -20.68 47.64
C ARG A 638 9.03 -20.01 46.60
N PRO A 639 9.11 -18.69 46.41
CA PRO A 639 8.40 -18.03 45.32
C PRO A 639 9.09 -18.25 43.97
N GLN A 640 8.32 -18.16 42.90
CA GLN A 640 8.85 -18.01 41.55
C GLN A 640 9.21 -16.56 41.28
N ILE A 641 10.44 -16.31 40.81
CA ILE A 641 10.97 -14.96 40.65
C ILE A 641 11.31 -14.77 39.19
N TYR A 642 10.79 -13.69 38.61
CA TYR A 642 10.99 -13.29 37.23
C TYR A 642 11.75 -11.97 37.18
N LEU A 643 12.79 -11.89 36.36
CA LEU A 643 13.51 -10.67 36.00
C LEU A 643 13.36 -10.44 34.49
N ASP A 644 12.68 -9.36 34.10
CA ASP A 644 12.29 -9.04 32.72
C ASP A 644 11.59 -10.21 32.01
N GLY A 645 10.76 -10.96 32.75
CA GLY A 645 10.06 -12.16 32.26
C GLY A 645 10.88 -13.45 32.31
N MET A 646 12.15 -13.42 32.70
CA MET A 646 13.01 -14.62 32.85
C MET A 646 12.92 -15.20 34.26
N VAL A 647 12.69 -16.52 34.41
CA VAL A 647 12.72 -17.19 35.73
C VAL A 647 14.15 -17.18 36.29
N VAL A 648 14.35 -16.60 37.47
CA VAL A 648 15.63 -16.45 38.18
C VAL A 648 15.60 -17.00 39.60
N SER A 649 14.63 -17.84 39.95
CA SER A 649 14.48 -18.40 41.31
C SER A 649 15.70 -19.15 41.85
N ASP A 650 16.50 -19.74 40.97
CA ASP A 650 17.74 -20.45 41.34
C ASP A 650 19.01 -19.58 41.17
N GLN A 651 18.86 -18.32 40.78
CA GLN A 651 19.94 -17.36 40.48
C GLN A 651 19.66 -16.00 41.13
N LEU A 652 19.57 -15.99 42.46
CA LEU A 652 19.21 -14.79 43.23
C LEU A 652 20.35 -13.77 43.36
N ASP A 653 21.57 -14.15 42.97
CA ASP A 653 22.72 -13.26 42.80
C ASP A 653 22.43 -12.15 41.76
N LEU A 654 21.55 -12.43 40.80
CA LEU A 654 21.14 -11.48 39.76
C LEU A 654 20.33 -10.31 40.30
N ILE A 655 19.65 -10.49 41.44
CA ILE A 655 18.77 -9.49 42.05
C ILE A 655 19.30 -8.96 43.39
N GLN A 656 20.31 -9.60 43.96
CA GLN A 656 20.89 -9.24 45.26
C GLN A 656 21.34 -7.77 45.34
N ASN A 657 21.92 -7.25 44.25
CA ASN A 657 22.46 -5.89 44.20
C ASN A 657 21.61 -4.94 43.34
N LEU A 658 20.48 -5.41 42.80
CA LEU A 658 19.57 -4.56 42.05
C LEU A 658 18.98 -3.49 42.97
N THR A 659 18.98 -2.24 42.53
CA THR A 659 18.43 -1.11 43.27
C THR A 659 17.10 -0.63 42.69
N VAL A 660 16.32 0.11 43.49
CA VAL A 660 15.09 0.79 43.06
C VAL A 660 15.34 1.69 41.84
N GLY A 661 16.50 2.32 41.76
CA GLY A 661 16.87 3.18 40.62
C GLY A 661 16.93 2.44 39.28
N GLU A 662 17.24 1.14 39.30
CA GLU A 662 17.44 0.30 38.12
C GLU A 662 16.17 -0.48 37.72
N VAL A 663 15.16 -0.50 38.59
CA VAL A 663 13.88 -1.19 38.37
C VAL A 663 12.79 -0.19 37.98
N GLU A 664 12.10 -0.51 36.89
CA GLU A 664 10.96 0.23 36.38
C GLU A 664 9.67 -0.19 37.10
N GLU A 665 9.47 -1.50 37.30
CA GLU A 665 8.26 -2.06 37.90
C GLU A 665 8.57 -3.32 38.73
N LEU A 666 7.87 -3.47 39.87
CA LEU A 666 7.94 -4.64 40.73
C LEU A 666 6.52 -5.11 41.06
N TYR A 667 6.21 -6.36 40.74
CA TYR A 667 4.94 -6.99 41.09
C TYR A 667 5.17 -8.15 42.05
N VAL A 668 4.34 -8.22 43.08
CA VAL A 668 4.41 -9.27 44.10
C VAL A 668 3.04 -9.90 44.27
N ALA A 669 2.96 -11.21 44.06
CA ALA A 669 1.82 -12.04 44.46
C ALA A 669 2.27 -13.03 45.53
N LYS A 670 1.52 -13.10 46.62
CA LYS A 670 1.84 -14.00 47.75
C LYS A 670 1.39 -15.46 47.50
N THR A 671 0.68 -15.69 46.41
CA THR A 671 0.11 -16.96 45.98
C THR A 671 0.14 -17.03 44.45
N GLY A 672 0.89 -17.97 43.87
CA GLY A 672 0.98 -18.19 42.40
C GLY A 672 0.10 -19.34 41.92
N TYR A 673 -0.01 -19.50 40.60
CA TYR A 673 -0.66 -20.66 39.96
C TYR A 673 0.38 -21.74 39.59
N GLY A 674 -0.03 -23.01 39.65
CA GLY A 674 0.80 -24.18 39.27
C GLY A 674 1.62 -24.78 40.42
N MET A 675 2.16 -26.00 40.20
CA MET A 675 2.95 -26.76 41.20
C MET A 675 4.19 -25.98 41.69
N ASP A 676 4.81 -25.19 40.81
CA ASP A 676 6.03 -24.43 41.13
C ASP A 676 5.76 -23.02 41.70
N GLY A 677 4.52 -22.53 41.65
CA GLY A 677 4.12 -21.17 42.08
C GLY A 677 3.51 -21.09 43.49
N ALA A 678 3.43 -22.22 44.22
CA ALA A 678 2.73 -22.32 45.50
C ALA A 678 3.27 -21.37 46.59
N GLY A 679 4.54 -20.95 46.49
CA GLY A 679 5.15 -19.97 47.40
C GLY A 679 4.90 -18.49 47.05
N GLY A 680 4.22 -18.19 45.94
CA GLY A 680 4.02 -16.84 45.40
C GLY A 680 4.85 -16.55 44.15
N THR A 681 4.65 -15.40 43.53
CA THR A 681 5.38 -14.93 42.35
C THR A 681 5.90 -13.50 42.55
N ILE A 682 7.12 -13.22 42.09
CA ILE A 682 7.73 -11.89 42.10
C ILE A 682 8.16 -11.56 40.67
N ASN A 683 7.69 -10.46 40.08
CA ASN A 683 8.11 -10.02 38.75
C ASN A 683 8.84 -8.67 38.85
N ILE A 684 10.05 -8.60 38.34
CA ILE A 684 10.94 -7.44 38.39
C ILE A 684 11.20 -7.01 36.95
N PHE A 685 10.88 -5.76 36.59
CA PHE A 685 11.16 -5.20 35.27
C PHE A 685 12.18 -4.07 35.39
N ARG A 686 13.31 -4.15 34.69
CA ARG A 686 14.38 -3.13 34.70
C ARG A 686 14.07 -1.97 33.77
N LYS A 687 14.66 -0.80 34.07
CA LYS A 687 14.60 0.37 33.17
C LYS A 687 15.45 0.12 31.92
N VAL A 688 14.87 0.37 30.74
CA VAL A 688 15.59 0.32 29.46
C VAL A 688 16.60 1.47 29.39
N GLY A 689 17.88 1.18 29.15
CA GLY A 689 18.96 2.17 29.00
C GLY A 689 19.87 2.39 30.21
N GLY A 690 19.66 1.69 31.32
CA GLY A 690 20.60 1.70 32.46
C GLY A 690 21.89 0.94 32.12
N ASN A 691 23.04 1.60 32.24
CA ASN A 691 24.38 1.04 32.04
C ASN A 691 24.63 -0.16 32.98
N SER A 692 24.28 -1.37 32.55
CA SER A 692 24.79 -2.61 33.14
C SER A 692 25.63 -3.35 32.09
N ASN A 693 26.93 -3.09 32.08
CA ASN A 693 27.93 -3.80 31.27
C ASN A 693 28.21 -5.23 31.79
N ARG A 694 27.27 -5.89 32.48
CA ARG A 694 27.39 -7.30 32.84
C ARG A 694 26.87 -8.14 31.66
N LYS A 695 27.78 -8.65 30.83
CA LYS A 695 27.47 -9.75 29.91
C LYS A 695 27.00 -10.96 30.73
N PHE A 696 25.70 -11.20 30.76
CA PHE A 696 25.12 -12.38 31.39
C PHE A 696 25.61 -13.65 30.66
N LYS A 697 26.25 -14.58 31.37
CA LYS A 697 26.35 -15.99 30.95
C LYS A 697 25.02 -16.69 31.24
N GLY A 698 23.96 -16.30 30.54
CA GLY A 698 22.67 -16.99 30.60
C GLY A 698 22.68 -18.29 29.78
N ASN A 699 21.68 -19.16 29.99
CA ASN A 699 21.41 -20.34 29.16
C ASN A 699 20.88 -19.98 27.74
N PHE A 700 21.11 -18.75 27.29
CA PHE A 700 20.58 -18.19 26.05
C PHE A 700 21.70 -17.55 25.24
N ASN A 701 21.64 -17.73 23.93
CA ASN A 701 22.42 -17.02 22.95
C ASN A 701 21.59 -15.81 22.47
N SER A 702 21.96 -14.61 22.91
CA SER A 702 21.20 -13.38 22.64
C SER A 702 21.95 -12.49 21.66
N ASN A 703 21.31 -12.13 20.53
CA ASN A 703 21.85 -11.19 19.57
C ASN A 703 20.80 -10.15 19.18
N GLU A 704 21.25 -8.93 18.95
CA GLU A 704 20.44 -7.89 18.34
C GLU A 704 20.30 -8.17 16.84
N ILE A 705 19.06 -8.15 16.34
CA ILE A 705 18.78 -8.33 14.93
C ILE A 705 18.81 -6.97 14.23
N LYS A 706 19.41 -6.94 13.03
CA LYS A 706 19.50 -5.71 12.21
C LYS A 706 18.38 -5.57 11.18
N LEU A 707 17.48 -6.54 11.14
CA LEU A 707 16.40 -6.62 10.17
C LEU A 707 15.11 -7.00 10.87
N GLY A 708 14.11 -6.15 10.73
CA GLY A 708 12.78 -6.29 11.30
C GLY A 708 11.87 -5.17 10.81
N TYR A 709 10.65 -5.13 11.31
CA TYR A 709 9.72 -4.04 11.07
C TYR A 709 10.22 -2.73 11.70
N SER A 710 10.16 -1.66 10.92
CA SER A 710 10.30 -0.30 11.41
C SER A 710 9.07 0.08 12.24
N GLU A 711 9.32 0.75 13.35
CA GLU A 711 8.26 1.26 14.22
C GLU A 711 7.65 2.54 13.61
N PRO A 712 6.33 2.59 13.34
CA PRO A 712 5.69 3.79 12.87
C PRO A 712 5.79 4.89 13.94
N LYS A 713 6.38 6.04 13.59
CA LYS A 713 6.38 7.20 14.47
C LYS A 713 4.98 7.81 14.56
N SER A 714 4.69 8.45 15.69
CA SER A 714 3.53 9.34 15.78
C SER A 714 3.89 10.70 15.20
N TYR A 715 3.00 11.27 14.37
CA TYR A 715 3.19 12.62 13.86
C TYR A 715 3.33 13.61 15.01
N TYR A 716 4.31 14.50 14.88
CA TYR A 716 4.47 15.67 15.73
C TYR A 716 4.51 16.91 14.85
N SER A 717 4.02 18.04 15.37
CA SER A 717 4.16 19.33 14.70
C SER A 717 5.47 19.96 15.17
N PRO A 718 6.47 20.18 14.30
CA PRO A 718 7.68 20.91 14.66
C PRO A 718 7.39 22.30 15.22
N LEU A 719 8.33 22.83 15.99
CA LEU A 719 8.29 24.25 16.37
C LEU A 719 8.61 25.09 15.12
N TYR A 720 7.67 25.95 14.77
CA TYR A 720 7.78 26.81 13.59
C TYR A 720 8.17 28.22 13.98
N ASN A 721 9.11 28.80 13.24
CA ASN A 721 9.51 30.19 13.38
C ASN A 721 8.38 31.10 12.88
N THR A 722 7.71 31.79 13.81
CA THR A 722 6.55 32.65 13.55
C THR A 722 6.88 33.84 12.64
N SER A 723 8.14 34.27 12.57
CA SER A 723 8.60 35.31 11.64
C SER A 723 8.57 34.86 10.16
N LYS A 724 8.49 33.55 9.90
CA LYS A 724 8.50 32.95 8.55
C LYS A 724 7.15 32.41 8.11
N ARG A 725 6.07 33.01 8.61
CA ARG A 725 4.69 32.61 8.34
C ARG A 725 4.36 32.51 6.84
N GLU A 726 4.96 33.34 5.98
CA GLU A 726 4.75 33.28 4.53
C GLU A 726 5.37 32.03 3.90
N VAL A 727 6.56 31.62 4.33
CA VAL A 727 7.19 30.39 3.83
C VAL A 727 6.42 29.17 4.34
N PHE A 728 6.02 29.19 5.61
CA PHE A 728 5.18 28.14 6.17
C PHE A 728 3.83 28.02 5.45
N SER A 729 3.16 29.12 5.08
CA SER A 729 1.88 29.03 4.38
C SER A 729 1.98 28.35 3.01
N LYS A 730 3.18 28.34 2.41
CA LYS A 730 3.48 27.66 1.14
C LYS A 730 3.98 26.23 1.34
N LEU A 731 4.77 25.96 2.38
CA LEU A 731 5.52 24.69 2.53
C LEU A 731 5.19 23.85 3.77
N GLY A 732 4.51 24.43 4.75
CA GLY A 732 4.26 23.82 6.06
C GLY A 732 3.21 22.72 6.07
N VAL A 733 3.24 21.91 7.12
CA VAL A 733 2.23 20.88 7.42
C VAL A 733 1.57 21.21 8.75
N LEU A 734 0.25 21.29 8.77
CA LEU A 734 -0.50 21.57 10.00
C LEU A 734 -0.71 20.29 10.81
N ASN A 735 -1.05 19.20 10.11
CA ASN A 735 -1.22 17.89 10.72
C ASN A 735 -1.11 16.77 9.67
N TRP A 736 -0.61 15.60 10.06
CA TRP A 736 -0.72 14.36 9.30
C TRP A 736 -1.32 13.28 10.19
N ILE A 737 -2.44 12.70 9.74
CA ILE A 737 -3.18 11.71 10.49
C ILE A 737 -3.26 10.44 9.62
N PRO A 738 -2.42 9.42 9.89
CA PRO A 738 -2.45 8.21 9.08
C PRO A 738 -3.75 7.43 9.31
N ASN A 739 -4.35 7.48 10.50
CA ASN A 739 -5.58 6.73 10.79
C ASN A 739 -6.58 7.61 11.53
N VAL A 740 -7.69 7.93 10.87
CA VAL A 740 -8.83 8.62 11.50
C VAL A 740 -9.87 7.60 11.93
N SER A 741 -10.12 7.51 13.22
CA SER A 741 -11.18 6.67 13.79
C SER A 741 -12.52 7.40 13.81
N ALA A 742 -13.60 6.69 13.50
CA ALA A 742 -14.94 7.20 13.68
C ALA A 742 -15.39 7.09 15.15
N ASN A 743 -16.22 8.02 15.62
CA ASN A 743 -16.88 7.93 16.92
C ASN A 743 -18.11 7.00 16.88
N SER A 744 -18.85 6.89 17.98
CA SER A 744 -20.08 6.07 18.07
C SER A 744 -21.19 6.50 17.09
N ASN A 745 -21.17 7.76 16.65
CA ASN A 745 -22.11 8.31 15.65
C ASN A 745 -21.59 8.10 14.22
N GLY A 746 -20.38 7.56 14.08
CA GLY A 746 -19.65 7.37 12.82
C GLY A 746 -19.11 8.66 12.20
N GLU A 747 -18.90 9.70 13.02
CA GLU A 747 -18.21 10.92 12.62
C GLU A 747 -16.71 10.75 12.80
N TYR A 748 -15.93 11.22 11.83
CA TYR A 748 -14.48 11.24 11.87
C TYR A 748 -14.04 12.58 12.47
N ILE A 749 -13.47 12.53 13.67
CA ILE A 749 -13.13 13.72 14.44
C ILE A 749 -11.62 13.79 14.67
N PHE A 750 -11.03 14.93 14.35
CA PHE A 750 -9.63 15.21 14.66
C PHE A 750 -9.42 16.70 14.91
N LYS A 751 -8.27 17.03 15.53
CA LYS A 751 -7.88 18.41 15.84
C LYS A 751 -6.78 18.89 14.89
N VAL A 752 -6.87 20.14 14.50
CA VAL A 752 -5.86 20.85 13.71
C VAL A 752 -5.33 22.02 14.54
N PRO A 753 -4.01 22.17 14.71
CA PRO A 753 -3.44 23.30 15.44
C PRO A 753 -3.82 24.66 14.82
N ASN A 754 -4.12 25.64 15.67
CA ASN A 754 -4.49 27.00 15.25
C ASN A 754 -3.25 27.89 15.14
N TYR A 755 -2.65 27.92 13.96
CA TYR A 755 -1.55 28.84 13.62
C TYR A 755 -2.05 30.12 12.91
N PHE A 756 -3.24 30.59 13.29
CA PHE A 756 -3.91 31.82 12.80
C PHE A 756 -4.28 31.86 11.30
N TYR A 757 -4.33 30.73 10.59
CA TYR A 757 -4.72 30.69 9.18
C TYR A 757 -6.22 30.92 8.96
N ASP A 758 -6.56 31.56 7.84
CA ASP A 758 -7.95 31.80 7.45
C ASP A 758 -8.60 30.54 6.87
N ALA A 759 -7.81 29.70 6.19
CA ALA A 759 -8.28 28.49 5.55
C ALA A 759 -7.20 27.40 5.49
N ILE A 760 -7.65 26.15 5.39
CA ILE A 760 -6.83 24.94 5.29
C ILE A 760 -7.34 24.02 4.18
N ASN A 761 -6.47 23.21 3.62
CA ASN A 761 -6.82 22.13 2.69
C ASN A 761 -6.66 20.78 3.40
N LEU A 762 -7.68 19.94 3.31
CA LEU A 762 -7.65 18.55 3.72
C LEU A 762 -7.50 17.66 2.50
N TYR A 763 -6.44 16.86 2.45
CA TYR A 763 -6.26 15.81 1.46
C TYR A 763 -6.60 14.47 2.12
N ILE A 764 -7.77 13.95 1.79
CA ILE A 764 -8.37 12.78 2.43
C ILE A 764 -8.31 11.62 1.46
N GLU A 765 -7.70 10.51 1.90
CA GLU A 765 -7.68 9.26 1.15
C GLU A 765 -8.11 8.13 2.09
N GLY A 766 -8.77 7.10 1.55
CA GLY A 766 -9.22 5.99 2.37
C GLY A 766 -9.84 4.83 1.61
N MET A 767 -10.00 3.72 2.33
CA MET A 767 -10.56 2.49 1.80
C MET A 767 -11.42 1.82 2.88
N THR A 768 -12.58 1.32 2.48
CA THR A 768 -13.46 0.52 3.34
C THR A 768 -13.13 -0.96 3.26
N GLU A 769 -13.56 -1.74 4.26
CA GLU A 769 -13.37 -3.19 4.30
C GLU A 769 -14.03 -3.93 3.11
N ASP A 770 -15.13 -3.39 2.56
CA ASP A 770 -15.77 -3.91 1.34
C ASP A 770 -15.13 -3.38 0.04
N GLY A 771 -14.11 -2.53 0.13
CA GLY A 771 -13.28 -2.09 -0.99
C GLY A 771 -13.71 -0.82 -1.71
N ARG A 772 -14.67 -0.06 -1.14
CA ARG A 772 -15.02 1.27 -1.62
C ARG A 772 -13.90 2.25 -1.31
N LEU A 773 -13.65 3.14 -2.25
CA LEU A 773 -12.55 4.09 -2.20
C LEU A 773 -13.05 5.47 -1.79
N ILE A 774 -12.31 6.16 -0.93
CA ILE A 774 -12.59 7.51 -0.47
C ILE A 774 -11.43 8.39 -0.93
N SER A 775 -11.70 9.42 -1.72
CA SER A 775 -10.71 10.44 -2.07
C SER A 775 -11.41 11.79 -2.16
N LYS A 776 -10.92 12.77 -1.41
CA LYS A 776 -11.50 14.11 -1.37
C LYS A 776 -10.44 15.14 -1.02
N VAL A 777 -10.48 16.26 -1.74
CA VAL A 777 -9.81 17.49 -1.32
C VAL A 777 -10.87 18.47 -0.85
N GLU A 778 -10.78 18.90 0.41
CA GLU A 778 -11.76 19.80 1.02
C GLU A 778 -11.05 21.05 1.57
N THR A 779 -11.46 22.23 1.13
CA THR A 779 -10.95 23.50 1.67
C THR A 779 -11.89 24.01 2.75
N ILE A 780 -11.37 24.15 3.98
CA ILE A 780 -12.14 24.58 5.14
C ILE A 780 -11.70 25.99 5.53
N GLN A 781 -12.67 26.91 5.60
CA GLN A 781 -12.46 28.22 6.22
C GLN A 781 -12.46 28.04 7.74
N LEU A 782 -11.45 28.57 8.43
CA LEU A 782 -11.29 28.51 9.89
C LEU A 782 -11.88 29.71 10.61
N LYS A 783 -12.06 30.85 9.92
CA LYS A 783 -12.82 32.01 10.42
C LYS A 783 -14.32 31.91 10.21
#